data_AF-A0A099KVZ6-F1
#
_entry.id   AF-A0A099KVZ6-F1
#
_cell.length_a   1.000
_cell.length_b   1.000
_cell.length_c   1.000
_cell.angle_alpha   90.00
_cell.angle_beta   90.00
_cell.angle_gamma   90.00
#
_symmetry.space_group_name_H-M   'P 1'
#
loop_
_entity.id
_entity.type
_entity.pdbx_description
1 polymer ?
#
loop_
_entity_poly.entity_id
_entity_poly.type
_entity_poly.pdbx_seq_one_letter_code
_entity_poly.pdbx_strand_id
1 'polypeptide(L)'
;MKYLLFAVLIISTLLSSANAANHSPLLISKPKIVGGEVANKDSWPWMSALVFTFSDTDSDLNVAGTQYQSEPFSYSPAGQASANMVDCGLGDKVCTLATNKICLIARGDIDFSDKAMNCQAAGGIGAIIYNNVSGVINGTLGEDFSGNIPVIAISQNDGIILLNNLDNIATISLTIKQQLAQNASCGASFIGDKWLLTAAHCVEDANIEFLKVNIGEFDLSDGANNAKAIKQIYLHPEYDEGSAFNNDIALIELVESIDNASVKLLDNSSSTQLAMAKSPATVIGWGNVNAYGPNDEQPDNSQPNQLRQVELYLLSNDECKNKLAQAHGELNNTTFTPDQVGITDSMICAEFFGDVQKGSCQGDSGGPLVVNTNQGWQQIGIVSYGVGCANAAFPDVYARVGHFTEWINNITQGIAIEASYDFAITPQDRSQITLLTVTNNSEFTANLRFELFSDNFDTHGFSLNTDDCTLLTAKHSCQIQVNFDAKLVGKQKVRIDITTVAADIPTSQSYISAQAVAANSDIESQLSNGSADFRWYSGGDQPWQLDNTEPAIISGIIGEDQQSAVLLTFSGAGSLSFDWSVFSEENPDAADEPFGVLSLIIDEQQINFITGEVAYTKVTIDDLAEGKHQITWLYQKDGGTREGQDKASLKNVIFTPLITPPAGEPISAPSEQITNKSSGGASYFILCLLVMLTLKRRQV
;
A
#
# COMPACT_ATOMS: atom_id res chain seq x y z
N MET A 1 -42.04 -13.00 -42.43
CA MET A 1 -42.60 -14.35 -42.14
C MET A 1 -42.95 -14.36 -40.67
N LYS A 2 -44.25 -14.17 -40.32
CA LYS A 2 -45.20 -15.21 -39.86
C LYS A 2 -44.92 -15.59 -38.38
N TYR A 3 -45.76 -15.37 -37.35
CA TYR A 3 -47.21 -15.20 -37.14
C TYR A 3 -47.42 -14.48 -35.76
N LEU A 4 -48.31 -13.48 -35.59
CA LEU A 4 -49.69 -13.53 -35.02
C LEU A 4 -49.77 -14.04 -33.56
N LEU A 5 -50.61 -13.57 -32.61
CA LEU A 5 -51.65 -12.53 -32.46
C LEU A 5 -52.17 -12.71 -31.00
N PHE A 6 -52.55 -11.65 -30.27
CA PHE A 6 -53.88 -11.50 -29.63
C PHE A 6 -53.98 -10.22 -28.76
N ALA A 7 -55.07 -9.49 -28.99
CA ALA A 7 -55.48 -8.26 -28.34
C ALA A 7 -56.54 -8.51 -27.26
N VAL A 8 -56.83 -7.50 -26.42
CA VAL A 8 -58.16 -6.95 -26.03
C VAL A 8 -57.89 -5.90 -24.93
N LEU A 9 -57.94 -4.59 -25.20
CA LEU A 9 -59.07 -3.64 -25.16
C LEU A 9 -59.68 -3.42 -23.76
N ILE A 10 -59.69 -2.18 -23.26
CA ILE A 10 -60.91 -1.40 -22.95
C ILE A 10 -60.55 0.08 -22.73
N ILE A 11 -61.42 0.89 -23.36
CA ILE A 11 -61.48 2.35 -23.52
C ILE A 11 -62.25 2.96 -22.35
N SER A 12 -61.95 4.21 -21.95
CA SER A 12 -62.91 5.35 -21.88
C SER A 12 -62.44 6.49 -20.95
N THR A 13 -62.01 7.62 -21.52
CA THR A 13 -62.72 8.92 -21.69
C THR A 13 -62.62 9.87 -20.50
N LEU A 14 -61.84 10.97 -20.65
CA LEU A 14 -62.30 12.36 -20.91
C LEU A 14 -62.59 13.17 -19.63
N LEU A 15 -61.76 14.17 -19.32
CA LEU A 15 -62.06 15.60 -19.56
C LEU A 15 -61.09 16.57 -18.86
N SER A 16 -60.85 17.65 -19.60
CA SER A 16 -60.58 19.02 -19.17
C SER A 16 -59.12 19.49 -19.08
N SER A 17 -58.97 20.60 -19.77
CA SER A 17 -57.81 21.36 -20.20
C SER A 17 -57.32 22.36 -19.15
N ALA A 18 -56.00 22.60 -19.23
CA ALA A 18 -55.32 23.86 -18.96
C ALA A 18 -55.29 24.37 -17.51
N ASN A 19 -54.11 24.30 -16.89
CA ASN A 19 -53.39 25.53 -16.58
C ASN A 19 -51.88 25.31 -16.45
N ALA A 20 -51.18 26.36 -16.82
CA ALA A 20 -49.74 26.48 -16.91
C ALA A 20 -49.02 26.41 -15.54
N ALA A 21 -47.71 26.20 -15.65
CA ALA A 21 -46.67 26.48 -14.65
C ALA A 21 -46.66 25.59 -13.40
N ASN A 22 -45.81 24.58 -13.44
CA ASN A 22 -44.79 24.37 -12.42
C ASN A 22 -43.67 23.51 -13.03
N HIS A 23 -42.83 24.14 -13.84
CA HIS A 23 -41.43 23.73 -13.84
C HIS A 23 -40.91 24.10 -12.45
N SER A 24 -40.92 23.16 -11.52
CA SER A 24 -39.92 23.18 -10.46
C SER A 24 -38.58 23.21 -11.19
N PRO A 25 -37.78 24.28 -11.05
CA PRO A 25 -36.42 24.20 -11.54
C PRO A 25 -35.82 23.01 -10.80
N LEU A 26 -35.17 22.11 -11.55
CA LEU A 26 -34.04 21.37 -10.99
C LEU A 26 -33.25 22.41 -10.22
N LEU A 27 -33.29 22.33 -8.89
CA LEU A 27 -32.43 23.11 -8.03
C LEU A 27 -31.04 22.66 -8.45
N ILE A 28 -30.42 23.43 -9.35
CA ILE A 28 -28.99 23.45 -9.50
C ILE A 28 -28.53 23.79 -8.10
N SER A 29 -28.12 22.76 -7.36
CA SER A 29 -27.68 22.90 -5.99
C SER A 29 -26.57 23.95 -6.05
N LYS A 30 -26.77 25.06 -5.33
CA LYS A 30 -25.74 26.09 -5.25
C LYS A 30 -24.49 25.41 -4.68
N PRO A 31 -23.28 25.71 -5.19
CA PRO A 31 -22.06 25.10 -4.68
C PRO A 31 -22.02 25.28 -3.15
N LYS A 32 -22.03 24.15 -2.44
CA LYS A 32 -21.99 24.05 -0.99
C LYS A 32 -20.54 24.30 -0.57
N ILE A 33 -20.12 25.56 -0.52
CA ILE A 33 -18.76 25.92 -0.07
C ILE A 33 -18.68 25.66 1.43
N VAL A 34 -17.97 24.61 1.78
CA VAL A 34 -17.78 24.06 3.12
C VAL A 34 -16.34 23.60 3.26
N GLY A 35 -15.50 24.46 3.83
CA GLY A 35 -14.09 24.16 4.07
C GLY A 35 -13.42 25.26 4.85
N GLY A 36 -14.16 25.88 5.78
CA GLY A 36 -13.63 26.96 6.61
C GLY A 36 -13.28 28.25 5.87
N GLU A 37 -12.76 29.21 6.62
CA GLU A 37 -12.12 30.42 6.08
C GLU A 37 -10.63 30.15 5.82
N VAL A 38 -9.98 30.99 5.00
CA VAL A 38 -8.51 30.94 4.87
C VAL A 38 -7.92 31.23 6.24
N ALA A 39 -7.08 30.33 6.75
CA ALA A 39 -6.36 30.55 7.99
C ALA A 39 -5.37 31.73 7.83
N ASN A 40 -5.07 32.43 8.92
CA ASN A 40 -3.96 33.37 8.86
C ASN A 40 -2.65 32.59 8.83
N LYS A 41 -1.72 32.98 7.94
CA LYS A 41 -0.47 32.26 7.67
C LYS A 41 0.33 31.86 8.93
N ASP A 42 0.35 32.72 9.94
CA ASP A 42 1.16 32.52 11.15
C ASP A 42 0.36 31.97 12.35
N SER A 43 -0.93 31.65 12.18
CA SER A 43 -1.77 31.17 13.28
C SER A 43 -1.40 29.77 13.76
N TRP A 44 -0.96 28.91 12.84
CA TRP A 44 -0.83 27.47 13.06
C TRP A 44 0.57 26.95 12.69
N PRO A 45 1.64 27.46 13.33
CA PRO A 45 3.02 27.14 12.96
C PRO A 45 3.41 25.67 13.17
N TRP A 46 2.55 24.89 13.82
CA TRP A 46 2.72 23.46 14.11
C TRP A 46 1.90 22.58 13.15
N MET A 47 1.05 23.16 12.29
CA MET A 47 0.33 22.40 11.26
C MET A 47 1.33 21.82 10.28
N SER A 48 1.22 20.53 9.99
CA SER A 48 2.19 19.80 9.18
C SER A 48 1.50 19.05 8.05
N ALA A 49 2.11 19.07 6.87
CA ALA A 49 1.64 18.32 5.70
C ALA A 49 2.48 17.07 5.50
N LEU A 50 1.82 15.95 5.21
CA LEU A 50 2.51 14.74 4.77
C LEU A 50 2.96 14.93 3.31
N VAL A 51 4.18 14.50 3.01
CA VAL A 51 4.86 14.76 1.74
C VAL A 51 5.35 13.45 1.18
N PHE A 52 4.97 13.14 -0.05
CA PHE A 52 5.44 11.95 -0.73
C PHE A 52 6.48 12.34 -1.78
N THR A 53 7.57 11.57 -1.83
CA THR A 53 8.51 11.63 -2.93
C THR A 53 8.08 10.66 -4.02
N PHE A 54 7.90 11.17 -5.23
CA PHE A 54 7.69 10.34 -6.40
C PHE A 54 8.85 10.56 -7.38
N SER A 55 9.33 9.49 -8.01
CA SER A 55 10.24 9.60 -9.14
C SER A 55 9.41 9.85 -10.40
N ASP A 56 9.40 11.09 -10.86
CA ASP A 56 8.85 11.43 -12.17
C ASP A 56 9.97 11.33 -13.22
N THR A 57 9.65 11.01 -14.46
CA THR A 57 10.65 10.87 -15.53
C THR A 57 10.41 11.91 -16.61
N ASP A 58 11.20 12.97 -16.63
CA ASP A 58 11.10 13.97 -17.70
C ASP A 58 11.62 13.41 -19.02
N SER A 59 10.95 13.73 -20.12
CA SER A 59 11.37 13.37 -21.48
C SER A 59 11.68 14.59 -22.36
N ASP A 60 12.72 14.47 -23.18
CA ASP A 60 13.08 15.44 -24.23
C ASP A 60 13.36 14.69 -25.54
N LEU A 61 12.80 15.20 -26.65
CA LEU A 61 13.06 14.71 -28.00
C LEU A 61 13.51 15.85 -28.91
N ASN A 62 14.78 15.80 -29.30
CA ASN A 62 15.34 16.68 -30.31
C ASN A 62 15.65 15.91 -31.60
N VAL A 63 15.10 16.35 -32.74
CA VAL A 63 15.46 15.81 -34.06
C VAL A 63 15.98 16.93 -34.94
N ALA A 64 17.26 16.84 -35.33
CA ALA A 64 17.95 17.84 -36.16
C ALA A 64 17.81 19.31 -35.66
N GLY A 65 17.84 19.52 -34.34
CA GLY A 65 17.72 20.85 -33.73
C GLY A 65 16.28 21.33 -33.54
N THR A 66 15.27 20.55 -33.96
CA THR A 66 13.86 20.83 -33.69
C THR A 66 13.42 20.07 -32.45
N GLN A 67 12.82 20.78 -31.49
CA GLN A 67 12.25 20.18 -30.29
C GLN A 67 10.83 19.68 -30.56
N TYR A 68 10.54 18.46 -30.12
CA TYR A 68 9.23 17.83 -30.21
C TYR A 68 8.68 17.63 -28.80
N GLN A 69 7.36 17.77 -28.66
CA GLN A 69 6.71 17.38 -27.41
C GLN A 69 6.76 15.86 -27.29
N SER A 70 7.21 15.38 -26.14
CA SER A 70 7.31 13.96 -25.83
C SER A 70 6.82 13.70 -24.42
N GLU A 71 6.32 12.49 -24.20
CA GLU A 71 5.96 11.98 -22.88
C GLU A 71 6.79 10.73 -22.57
N PRO A 72 7.23 10.52 -21.33
CA PRO A 72 7.87 9.26 -20.92
C PRO A 72 6.85 8.11 -20.96
N PHE A 73 7.34 6.88 -21.09
CA PHE A 73 6.58 5.72 -20.64
C PHE A 73 6.91 5.42 -19.18
N SER A 74 5.93 5.04 -18.36
CA SER A 74 6.20 4.49 -17.02
C SER A 74 7.12 3.27 -17.14
N TYR A 75 8.06 3.12 -16.20
CA TYR A 75 9.13 2.10 -16.21
C TYR A 75 10.09 2.16 -17.40
N SER A 76 10.09 3.26 -18.17
CA SER A 76 11.13 3.47 -19.17
C SER A 76 12.49 3.74 -18.52
N PRO A 77 13.57 3.04 -18.93
CA PRO A 77 14.90 3.28 -18.42
C PRO A 77 15.35 4.72 -18.67
N ALA A 78 15.78 5.38 -17.60
CA ALA A 78 16.41 6.70 -17.70
C ALA A 78 17.73 6.61 -18.49
N GLY A 79 18.04 7.67 -19.24
CA GLY A 79 19.24 7.71 -20.07
C GLY A 79 19.09 8.59 -21.29
N GLN A 80 20.16 8.67 -22.07
CA GLN A 80 20.20 9.43 -23.30
C GLN A 80 20.63 8.54 -24.46
N ALA A 81 19.89 8.61 -25.57
CA ALA A 81 20.22 7.92 -26.81
C ALA A 81 20.23 8.93 -27.96
N SER A 82 21.25 8.87 -28.81
CA SER A 82 21.38 9.75 -29.97
C SER A 82 21.85 8.98 -31.19
N ALA A 83 20.99 8.86 -32.21
CA ALA A 83 21.30 8.18 -33.45
C ALA A 83 20.30 8.56 -34.55
N ASN A 84 20.58 8.14 -35.79
CA ASN A 84 19.60 8.19 -36.87
C ASN A 84 18.40 7.29 -36.54
N MET A 85 17.22 7.67 -37.05
CA MET A 85 16.02 6.89 -36.85
C MET A 85 15.86 5.78 -37.90
N VAL A 86 15.00 4.82 -37.61
CA VAL A 86 14.50 3.85 -38.58
C VAL A 86 13.02 3.55 -38.33
N ASP A 87 12.25 3.41 -39.39
CA ASP A 87 10.85 2.98 -39.31
C ASP A 87 10.79 1.48 -39.00
N CYS A 88 10.20 1.15 -37.86
CA CYS A 88 10.01 -0.22 -37.37
C CYS A 88 8.54 -0.66 -37.43
N GLY A 89 7.68 0.09 -38.12
CA GLY A 89 6.27 -0.24 -38.32
C GLY A 89 5.52 -0.39 -37.00
N LEU A 90 4.81 -1.51 -36.83
CA LEU A 90 4.04 -1.78 -35.61
C LEU A 90 4.90 -2.34 -34.47
N GLY A 91 6.17 -2.68 -34.69
CA GLY A 91 7.00 -3.32 -33.66
C GLY A 91 6.49 -4.69 -33.21
N ASP A 92 5.68 -5.37 -34.04
CA ASP A 92 5.16 -6.73 -33.80
C ASP A 92 6.25 -7.82 -33.95
N LYS A 93 7.44 -7.44 -34.44
CA LYS A 93 8.60 -8.30 -34.67
C LYS A 93 9.89 -7.52 -34.49
N VAL A 94 10.99 -8.25 -34.26
CA VAL A 94 12.35 -7.70 -34.18
C VAL A 94 12.69 -6.83 -35.40
N CYS A 95 12.98 -5.55 -35.15
CA CYS A 95 13.23 -4.56 -36.21
C CYS A 95 14.67 -4.65 -36.72
N THR A 96 14.94 -5.59 -37.64
CA THR A 96 16.31 -5.92 -38.12
C THR A 96 17.18 -4.76 -38.62
N LEU A 97 16.60 -3.59 -38.91
CA LEU A 97 17.32 -2.39 -39.35
C LEU A 97 17.72 -1.44 -38.19
N ALA A 98 17.38 -1.79 -36.94
CA ALA A 98 17.54 -0.92 -35.79
C ALA A 98 18.93 -0.91 -35.15
N THR A 99 19.88 -1.72 -35.62
CA THR A 99 21.22 -1.80 -35.01
C THR A 99 21.89 -0.41 -34.93
N ASN A 100 22.17 0.04 -33.70
CA ASN A 100 22.70 1.37 -33.36
C ASN A 100 21.84 2.56 -33.83
N LYS A 101 20.52 2.36 -33.92
CA LYS A 101 19.55 3.39 -34.33
C LYS A 101 18.45 3.58 -33.31
N ILE A 102 17.69 4.66 -33.48
CA ILE A 102 16.45 4.90 -32.74
C ILE A 102 15.28 4.33 -33.55
N CYS A 103 14.47 3.48 -32.94
CA CYS A 103 13.29 2.92 -33.58
C CYS A 103 12.14 3.93 -33.55
N LEU A 104 11.56 4.26 -34.70
CA LEU A 104 10.29 4.96 -34.79
C LEU A 104 9.19 3.91 -35.01
N ILE A 105 8.27 3.80 -34.07
CA ILE A 105 7.28 2.72 -34.00
C ILE A 105 5.87 3.32 -33.92
N ALA A 106 4.96 2.82 -34.75
CA ALA A 106 3.56 3.22 -34.70
C ALA A 106 2.82 2.53 -33.53
N ARG A 107 1.88 3.25 -32.92
CA ARG A 107 0.87 2.63 -32.06
C ARG A 107 0.04 1.61 -32.86
N GLY A 108 -0.27 0.49 -32.20
CA GLY A 108 -1.15 -0.57 -32.70
C GLY A 108 -1.49 -1.51 -31.54
N ASP A 109 -2.07 -2.67 -31.85
CA ASP A 109 -2.54 -3.66 -30.86
C ASP A 109 -1.41 -4.57 -30.33
N ILE A 110 -0.22 -4.00 -30.15
CA ILE A 110 0.96 -4.69 -29.61
C ILE A 110 1.38 -3.97 -28.34
N ASP A 111 1.76 -4.71 -27.31
CA ASP A 111 2.19 -4.14 -26.04
C ASP A 111 3.43 -3.25 -26.21
N PHE A 112 3.48 -2.17 -25.45
CA PHE A 112 4.58 -1.19 -25.57
C PHE A 112 5.92 -1.79 -25.15
N SER A 113 5.91 -2.68 -24.15
CA SER A 113 7.05 -3.48 -23.72
C SER A 113 7.60 -4.33 -24.87
N ASP A 114 6.74 -5.07 -25.58
CA ASP A 114 7.12 -5.89 -26.72
C ASP A 114 7.72 -5.06 -27.87
N LYS A 115 7.14 -3.90 -28.17
CA LYS A 115 7.68 -2.97 -29.18
C LYS A 115 9.10 -2.55 -28.83
N ALA A 116 9.33 -2.16 -27.57
CA ALA A 116 10.63 -1.72 -27.08
C ALA A 116 11.64 -2.88 -27.05
N MET A 117 11.24 -4.06 -26.59
CA MET A 117 12.06 -5.26 -26.60
C MET A 117 12.43 -5.71 -28.01
N ASN A 118 11.51 -5.62 -28.97
CA ASN A 118 11.77 -5.92 -30.38
C ASN A 118 12.75 -4.93 -31.03
N CYS A 119 12.70 -3.66 -30.64
CA CYS A 119 13.68 -2.66 -31.04
C CYS A 119 15.07 -3.00 -30.46
N GLN A 120 15.14 -3.24 -29.15
CA GLN A 120 16.38 -3.55 -28.44
C GLN A 120 17.01 -4.86 -28.92
N ALA A 121 16.21 -5.90 -29.18
CA ALA A 121 16.69 -7.19 -29.67
C ALA A 121 17.42 -7.09 -31.03
N ALA A 122 17.11 -6.07 -31.83
CA ALA A 122 17.82 -5.77 -33.08
C ALA A 122 19.06 -4.88 -32.88
N GLY A 123 19.40 -4.53 -31.65
CA GLY A 123 20.47 -3.59 -31.29
C GLY A 123 20.05 -2.12 -31.40
N GLY A 124 18.75 -1.83 -31.39
CA GLY A 124 18.25 -0.46 -31.22
C GLY A 124 18.70 0.12 -29.88
N ILE A 125 18.96 1.42 -29.85
CA ILE A 125 19.50 2.11 -28.66
C ILE A 125 18.50 3.07 -28.02
N GLY A 126 17.30 3.21 -28.59
CA GLY A 126 16.21 4.05 -28.11
C GLY A 126 14.97 3.84 -28.98
N ALA A 127 13.79 4.13 -28.44
CA ALA A 127 12.53 3.98 -29.18
C ALA A 127 11.61 5.20 -29.01
N ILE A 128 10.97 5.60 -30.11
CA ILE A 128 9.96 6.65 -30.19
C ILE A 128 8.68 6.00 -30.67
N ILE A 129 7.65 5.98 -29.83
CA ILE A 129 6.34 5.41 -30.17
C ILE A 129 5.36 6.54 -30.43
N TYR A 130 4.86 6.65 -31.66
CA TYR A 130 3.90 7.69 -32.02
C TYR A 130 2.47 7.16 -32.07
N ASN A 131 1.54 7.98 -31.60
CA ASN A 131 0.12 7.63 -31.61
C ASN A 131 -0.40 7.42 -33.04
N ASN A 132 -1.41 6.58 -33.21
CA ASN A 132 -2.11 6.36 -34.49
C ASN A 132 -3.48 7.05 -34.53
N VAL A 133 -3.85 7.75 -33.45
CA VAL A 133 -4.98 8.69 -33.36
C VAL A 133 -4.48 10.06 -32.89
N SER A 134 -5.28 11.11 -33.07
CA SER A 134 -4.91 12.47 -32.67
C SER A 134 -4.63 12.57 -31.16
N GLY A 135 -3.55 13.25 -30.79
CA GLY A 135 -3.09 13.39 -29.40
C GLY A 135 -1.80 12.60 -29.11
N VAL A 136 -1.20 12.86 -27.95
CA VAL A 136 -0.06 12.07 -27.42
C VAL A 136 -0.62 10.85 -26.68
N ILE A 137 0.18 9.79 -26.55
CA ILE A 137 -0.16 8.64 -25.72
C ILE A 137 0.58 8.72 -24.39
N ASN A 138 -0.14 8.44 -23.31
CA ASN A 138 0.48 8.01 -22.05
C ASN A 138 0.46 6.48 -22.05
N GLY A 139 1.54 5.85 -21.61
CA GLY A 139 1.64 4.40 -21.57
C GLY A 139 2.68 3.92 -20.57
N THR A 140 2.57 2.65 -20.20
CA THR A 140 3.50 1.95 -19.30
C THR A 140 4.24 0.86 -20.08
N LEU A 141 5.49 0.59 -19.72
CA LEU A 141 6.21 -0.62 -20.14
C LEU A 141 6.01 -1.79 -19.17
N GLY A 142 5.41 -1.53 -17.99
CA GLY A 142 5.23 -2.49 -16.91
C GLY A 142 6.45 -2.60 -15.99
N GLU A 143 6.24 -2.94 -14.73
CA GLU A 143 7.31 -3.06 -13.72
C GLU A 143 8.34 -4.14 -14.09
N ASP A 144 7.89 -5.18 -14.78
CA ASP A 144 8.71 -6.29 -15.28
C ASP A 144 9.49 -5.97 -16.56
N PHE A 145 9.42 -4.72 -17.05
CA PHE A 145 10.15 -4.32 -18.23
C PHE A 145 11.67 -4.42 -18.03
N SER A 146 12.29 -5.40 -18.67
CA SER A 146 13.73 -5.66 -18.58
C SER A 146 14.57 -4.96 -19.66
N GLY A 147 13.95 -4.09 -20.47
CA GLY A 147 14.66 -3.30 -21.45
C GLY A 147 15.59 -2.27 -20.81
N ASN A 148 16.60 -1.83 -21.54
CA ASN A 148 17.62 -0.88 -21.09
C ASN A 148 17.77 0.34 -22.01
N ILE A 149 16.85 0.50 -22.97
CA ILE A 149 16.82 1.64 -23.89
C ILE A 149 15.76 2.66 -23.46
N PRO A 150 15.99 3.97 -23.62
CA PRO A 150 14.97 4.97 -23.35
C PRO A 150 13.84 4.89 -24.37
N VAL A 151 12.60 4.99 -23.89
CA VAL A 151 11.37 4.89 -24.70
C VAL A 151 10.47 6.08 -24.41
N ILE A 152 10.09 6.80 -25.45
CA ILE A 152 9.23 7.98 -25.35
C ILE A 152 8.03 7.90 -26.29
N ALA A 153 6.96 8.58 -25.91
CA ALA A 153 5.76 8.75 -26.70
C ALA A 153 5.74 10.12 -27.39
N ILE A 154 5.19 10.20 -28.60
CA ILE A 154 4.90 11.46 -29.29
C ILE A 154 3.53 11.44 -29.97
N SER A 155 3.07 12.62 -30.39
CA SER A 155 1.79 12.75 -31.09
C SER A 155 1.79 12.04 -32.45
N GLN A 156 0.60 11.69 -32.95
CA GLN A 156 0.45 11.16 -34.30
C GLN A 156 1.04 12.09 -35.38
N ASN A 157 0.81 13.39 -35.24
CA ASN A 157 1.27 14.38 -36.22
C ASN A 157 2.81 14.44 -36.26
N ASP A 158 3.44 14.42 -35.09
CA ASP A 158 4.90 14.43 -34.99
C ASP A 158 5.50 13.12 -35.53
N GLY A 159 4.90 11.97 -35.23
CA GLY A 159 5.31 10.69 -35.82
C GLY A 159 5.30 10.69 -37.35
N ILE A 160 4.25 11.24 -37.96
CA ILE A 160 4.14 11.38 -39.42
C ILE A 160 5.24 12.33 -39.97
N ILE A 161 5.57 13.40 -39.24
CA ILE A 161 6.68 14.28 -39.60
C ILE A 161 8.01 13.52 -39.52
N LEU A 162 8.25 12.74 -38.47
CA LEU A 162 9.49 12.00 -38.26
C LEU A 162 9.69 10.85 -39.27
N LEU A 163 8.61 10.22 -39.74
CA LEU A 163 8.68 9.23 -40.84
C LEU A 163 9.30 9.81 -42.12
N ASN A 164 9.17 11.12 -42.35
CA ASN A 164 9.78 11.80 -43.49
C ASN A 164 11.21 12.32 -43.21
N ASN A 165 11.73 12.08 -42.01
CA ASN A 165 13.00 12.62 -41.50
C ASN A 165 13.90 11.55 -40.88
N LEU A 166 13.79 10.29 -41.30
CA LEU A 166 14.52 9.15 -40.69
C LEU A 166 16.05 9.28 -40.76
N ASP A 167 16.58 9.99 -41.75
CA ASP A 167 18.03 10.19 -41.92
C ASP A 167 18.63 11.21 -40.95
N ASN A 168 17.80 11.93 -40.19
CA ASN A 168 18.25 12.87 -39.17
C ASN A 168 18.58 12.18 -37.85
N ILE A 169 19.52 12.75 -37.11
CA ILE A 169 19.83 12.32 -35.74
C ILE A 169 18.66 12.77 -34.85
N ALA A 170 18.04 11.79 -34.18
CA ALA A 170 17.17 12.00 -33.05
C ALA A 170 17.98 11.84 -31.76
N THR A 171 17.69 12.66 -30.76
CA THR A 171 18.22 12.54 -29.40
C THR A 171 17.06 12.45 -28.44
N ILE A 172 16.96 11.31 -27.76
CA ILE A 172 16.01 11.06 -26.67
C ILE A 172 16.77 11.26 -25.37
N SER A 173 16.21 12.02 -24.43
CA SER A 173 16.73 12.12 -23.07
C SER A 173 15.60 11.85 -22.08
N LEU A 174 15.76 10.83 -21.24
CA LEU A 174 14.89 10.54 -20.09
C LEU A 174 15.67 10.81 -18.81
N THR A 175 15.17 11.72 -17.98
CA THR A 175 15.81 12.09 -16.71
C THR A 175 14.85 11.85 -15.56
N ILE A 176 15.24 11.00 -14.62
CA ILE A 176 14.48 10.84 -13.37
C ILE A 176 14.63 12.12 -12.55
N LYS A 177 13.51 12.78 -12.29
CA LYS A 177 13.37 13.85 -11.32
C LYS A 177 12.61 13.31 -10.13
N GLN A 178 13.25 13.24 -8.97
CA GLN A 178 12.49 13.14 -7.73
C GLN A 178 11.72 14.45 -7.55
N GLN A 179 10.39 14.39 -7.66
CA GLN A 179 9.52 15.47 -7.27
C GLN A 179 8.99 15.19 -5.85
N LEU A 180 9.03 16.23 -5.03
CA LEU A 180 8.36 16.24 -3.74
C LEU A 180 6.97 16.83 -3.94
N ALA A 181 5.95 16.01 -3.80
CA ALA A 181 4.58 16.46 -3.80
C ALA A 181 4.05 16.46 -2.37
N GLN A 182 3.37 17.54 -2.00
CA GLN A 182 2.69 17.62 -0.71
C GLN A 182 1.32 16.99 -0.88
N ASN A 183 0.94 16.12 0.05
CA ASN A 183 -0.35 15.48 0.00
C ASN A 183 -1.34 16.30 0.84
N ALA A 184 -2.49 16.56 0.24
CA ALA A 184 -3.63 17.13 0.95
C ALA A 184 -4.57 16.04 1.47
N SER A 185 -4.28 14.74 1.34
CA SER A 185 -5.11 13.64 1.82
C SER A 185 -5.07 13.49 3.34
N CYS A 186 -3.94 13.82 3.96
CA CYS A 186 -3.75 13.79 5.41
C CYS A 186 -2.84 14.93 5.89
N GLY A 187 -3.21 15.50 7.03
CA GLY A 187 -2.41 16.41 7.82
C GLY A 187 -1.80 15.74 9.04
N ALA A 188 -0.94 16.48 9.74
CA ALA A 188 -0.36 16.11 11.02
C ALA A 188 -0.13 17.36 11.88
N SER A 189 0.21 17.15 13.14
CA SER A 189 0.45 18.22 14.10
C SER A 189 1.79 18.02 14.81
N PHE A 190 2.65 19.04 14.77
CA PHE A 190 3.95 18.99 15.44
C PHE A 190 3.79 19.22 16.95
N ILE A 191 4.16 18.22 17.75
CA ILE A 191 4.00 18.24 19.22
C ILE A 191 5.32 18.55 19.95
N GLY A 192 6.41 18.73 19.21
CA GLY A 192 7.70 19.24 19.72
C GLY A 192 8.85 18.27 19.50
N ASP A 193 10.07 18.79 19.62
CA ASP A 193 11.32 18.05 19.43
C ASP A 193 11.38 17.39 18.04
N LYS A 194 11.07 16.10 17.95
CA LYS A 194 11.09 15.30 16.71
C LYS A 194 9.76 14.57 16.48
N TRP A 195 8.69 14.98 17.16
CA TRP A 195 7.44 14.22 17.20
C TRP A 195 6.30 14.95 16.52
N LEU A 196 5.55 14.20 15.72
CA LEU A 196 4.25 14.61 15.21
C LEU A 196 3.16 13.62 15.59
N LEU A 197 1.95 14.13 15.62
CA LEU A 197 0.72 13.42 15.89
C LEU A 197 -0.18 13.45 14.66
N THR A 198 -0.67 12.29 14.23
CA THR A 198 -1.55 12.08 13.07
C THR A 198 -2.54 10.93 13.35
N ALA A 199 -3.44 10.65 12.42
CA ALA A 199 -4.30 9.48 12.42
C ALA A 199 -3.51 8.22 11.99
N ALA A 200 -3.89 7.06 12.50
CA ALA A 200 -3.28 5.77 12.13
C ALA A 200 -3.58 5.41 10.67
N HIS A 201 -4.82 5.61 10.22
CA HIS A 201 -5.23 5.31 8.84
C HIS A 201 -4.46 6.11 7.77
N CYS A 202 -3.88 7.25 8.16
CA CYS A 202 -3.04 8.04 7.25
C CYS A 202 -1.67 7.42 6.97
N VAL A 203 -1.21 6.50 7.82
CA VAL A 203 0.19 6.05 7.84
C VAL A 203 0.39 4.56 8.12
N GLU A 204 -0.68 3.77 8.17
CA GLU A 204 -0.58 2.34 8.49
C GLU A 204 0.21 1.55 7.43
N ASP A 205 0.01 1.87 6.15
CA ASP A 205 0.73 1.26 5.02
C ASP A 205 1.84 2.17 4.46
N ALA A 206 2.20 3.24 5.19
CA ALA A 206 3.16 4.20 4.69
C ALA A 206 4.59 3.64 4.69
N ASN A 207 5.22 3.66 3.50
CA ASN A 207 6.66 3.45 3.39
C ASN A 207 7.42 4.73 3.74
N ILE A 208 8.14 4.70 4.86
CA ILE A 208 8.92 5.83 5.39
C ILE A 208 10.05 6.31 4.47
N GLU A 209 10.50 5.50 3.50
CA GLU A 209 11.49 5.93 2.50
C GLU A 209 10.91 6.97 1.52
N PHE A 210 9.60 6.88 1.25
CA PHE A 210 8.90 7.78 0.34
C PHE A 210 8.10 8.85 1.07
N LEU A 211 7.85 8.68 2.38
CA LEU A 211 7.10 9.63 3.19
C LEU A 211 8.01 10.57 3.97
N LYS A 212 7.70 11.87 3.87
CA LYS A 212 8.34 12.98 4.60
C LYS A 212 7.27 13.88 5.18
N VAL A 213 7.69 14.87 5.96
CA VAL A 213 6.76 15.82 6.59
C VAL A 213 7.25 17.25 6.44
N ASN A 214 6.38 18.15 5.99
CA ASN A 214 6.64 19.58 6.02
C ASN A 214 5.94 20.21 7.24
N ILE A 215 6.67 20.97 8.05
CA ILE A 215 6.21 21.46 9.37
C ILE A 215 5.99 22.96 9.30
N GLY A 216 4.87 23.43 9.85
CA GLY A 216 4.46 24.84 9.75
C GLY A 216 4.00 25.20 8.34
N GLU A 217 3.42 24.22 7.65
CA GLU A 217 3.00 24.35 6.27
C GLU A 217 1.72 25.19 6.17
N PHE A 218 1.60 25.99 5.10
CA PHE A 218 0.46 26.87 4.86
C PHE A 218 -0.06 26.79 3.42
N ASP A 219 0.82 26.74 2.43
CA ASP A 219 0.48 26.79 1.01
C ASP A 219 1.15 25.63 0.27
N LEU A 220 0.38 24.55 0.04
CA LEU A 220 0.88 23.32 -0.57
C LEU A 220 1.54 23.54 -1.94
N SER A 221 1.26 24.66 -2.61
CA SER A 221 1.84 25.02 -3.92
C SER A 221 3.27 25.56 -3.88
N ASP A 222 3.82 25.87 -2.70
CA ASP A 222 5.20 26.35 -2.58
C ASP A 222 6.26 25.21 -2.62
N GLY A 223 5.78 23.97 -2.61
CA GLY A 223 6.56 22.74 -2.75
C GLY A 223 7.25 22.31 -1.45
N ALA A 224 7.67 21.05 -1.40
CA ALA A 224 8.11 20.44 -0.14
C ALA A 224 9.64 20.45 0.09
N ASN A 225 10.36 21.46 -0.40
CA ASN A 225 11.82 21.48 -0.36
C ASN A 225 12.42 21.37 1.05
N ASN A 226 11.64 21.75 2.08
CA ASN A 226 12.06 21.70 3.49
C ASN A 226 11.55 20.45 4.24
N ALA A 227 10.91 19.50 3.54
CA ALA A 227 10.33 18.31 4.14
C ALA A 227 11.37 17.48 4.89
N LYS A 228 10.99 17.03 6.08
CA LYS A 228 11.82 16.31 7.04
C LYS A 228 11.64 14.81 6.87
N ALA A 229 12.75 14.09 6.97
CA ALA A 229 12.76 12.64 6.90
C ALA A 229 12.14 12.02 8.17
N ILE A 230 11.35 10.98 7.96
CA ILE A 230 10.77 10.16 9.02
C ILE A 230 11.78 9.09 9.41
N LYS A 231 11.96 8.90 10.72
CA LYS A 231 12.76 7.82 11.29
C LYS A 231 11.91 6.59 11.57
N GLN A 232 10.72 6.79 12.14
CA GLN A 232 9.84 5.71 12.55
C GLN A 232 8.40 6.19 12.68
N ILE A 233 7.45 5.28 12.45
CA ILE A 233 6.02 5.49 12.70
C ILE A 233 5.58 4.51 13.80
N TYR A 234 4.78 5.02 14.74
CA TYR A 234 4.18 4.24 15.82
C TYR A 234 2.66 4.37 15.75
N LEU A 235 1.99 3.34 15.25
CA LEU A 235 0.54 3.21 15.33
C LEU A 235 0.10 2.88 16.75
N HIS A 236 -1.13 3.22 17.12
CA HIS A 236 -1.70 2.68 18.34
C HIS A 236 -1.83 1.15 18.21
N PRO A 237 -1.34 0.36 19.18
CA PRO A 237 -1.29 -1.11 19.06
C PRO A 237 -2.68 -1.78 19.06
N GLU A 238 -3.72 -1.02 19.41
CA GLU A 238 -5.13 -1.44 19.36
C GLU A 238 -5.95 -0.64 18.33
N TYR A 239 -5.29 0.01 17.36
CA TYR A 239 -5.97 0.57 16.21
C TYR A 239 -6.74 -0.52 15.46
N ASP A 240 -7.97 -0.20 15.08
CA ASP A 240 -8.92 -1.11 14.43
C ASP A 240 -9.69 -0.34 13.35
N GLU A 241 -9.30 -0.57 12.10
CA GLU A 241 -9.93 0.00 10.90
C GLU A 241 -11.41 -0.41 10.79
N GLY A 242 -11.73 -1.67 11.10
CA GLY A 242 -13.07 -2.26 10.94
C GLY A 242 -14.11 -1.82 11.99
N SER A 243 -13.69 -1.43 13.20
CA SER A 243 -14.59 -0.91 14.24
C SER A 243 -14.75 0.62 14.18
N ALA A 244 -14.98 1.17 12.98
CA ALA A 244 -15.10 2.60 12.70
C ALA A 244 -13.87 3.39 13.17
N PHE A 245 -12.67 2.95 12.76
CA PHE A 245 -11.40 3.62 13.07
C PHE A 245 -11.18 3.84 14.57
N ASN A 246 -11.45 2.82 15.39
CA ASN A 246 -11.23 2.94 16.84
C ASN A 246 -9.73 3.00 17.13
N ASN A 247 -9.33 3.88 18.06
CA ASN A 247 -7.92 4.15 18.37
C ASN A 247 -7.10 4.64 17.17
N ASP A 248 -7.71 5.44 16.29
CA ASP A 248 -7.08 6.03 15.10
C ASP A 248 -6.11 7.16 15.44
N ILE A 249 -4.92 6.77 15.89
CA ILE A 249 -3.86 7.68 16.31
C ILE A 249 -2.49 7.05 16.02
N ALA A 250 -1.58 7.86 15.50
CA ALA A 250 -0.19 7.49 15.26
C ALA A 250 0.77 8.62 15.61
N LEU A 251 1.99 8.24 16.00
CA LEU A 251 3.13 9.13 16.19
C LEU A 251 4.13 8.94 15.06
N ILE A 252 4.63 10.05 14.54
CA ILE A 252 5.75 10.08 13.60
C ILE A 252 6.97 10.62 14.34
N GLU A 253 8.05 9.84 14.36
CA GLU A 253 9.38 10.27 14.81
C GLU A 253 10.18 10.78 13.62
N LEU A 254 10.70 11.99 13.69
CA LEU A 254 11.63 12.54 12.71
C LEU A 254 13.07 12.06 12.99
N VAL A 255 13.88 12.02 11.92
CA VAL A 255 15.33 11.74 12.05
C VAL A 255 16.03 12.82 12.86
N GLU A 256 15.62 14.09 12.68
CA GLU A 256 16.22 15.24 13.33
C GLU A 256 15.20 15.96 14.21
N SER A 257 15.67 16.45 15.36
CA SER A 257 14.92 17.39 16.19
C SER A 257 14.81 18.74 15.50
N ILE A 258 13.62 19.36 15.60
CA ILE A 258 13.26 20.61 14.98
C ILE A 258 12.92 21.64 16.07
N ASP A 259 13.60 22.79 16.02
CA ASP A 259 13.23 23.95 16.85
C ASP A 259 12.12 24.74 16.15
N ASN A 260 10.88 24.32 16.34
CA ASN A 260 9.69 24.98 15.84
C ASN A 260 8.62 25.07 16.93
N ALA A 261 7.66 25.97 16.78
CA ALA A 261 6.52 26.05 17.69
C ALA A 261 5.72 24.74 17.64
N SER A 262 5.38 24.19 18.80
CA SER A 262 4.56 22.98 18.91
C SER A 262 3.19 23.25 19.51
N VAL A 263 2.22 22.39 19.18
CA VAL A 263 0.92 22.38 19.85
C VAL A 263 1.02 21.61 21.17
N LYS A 264 0.31 22.10 22.19
CA LYS A 264 0.17 21.37 23.46
C LYS A 264 -1.00 20.41 23.38
N LEU A 265 -0.85 19.24 23.97
CA LEU A 265 -1.94 18.27 24.08
C LEU A 265 -2.85 18.61 25.27
N LEU A 266 -4.15 18.42 25.10
CA LEU A 266 -5.14 18.57 26.17
C LEU A 266 -5.31 17.24 26.91
N ASP A 267 -5.42 17.27 28.24
CA ASP A 267 -5.64 16.07 29.05
C ASP A 267 -7.08 15.55 28.95
N ASN A 268 -7.29 14.28 29.30
CA ASN A 268 -8.58 13.61 29.19
C ASN A 268 -9.69 14.28 30.03
N SER A 269 -9.34 14.78 31.22
CA SER A 269 -10.33 15.35 32.14
C SER A 269 -10.85 16.68 31.61
N SER A 270 -9.96 17.54 31.11
CA SER A 270 -10.31 18.79 30.45
C SER A 270 -11.08 18.53 29.15
N SER A 271 -10.65 17.55 28.35
CA SER A 271 -11.34 17.15 27.12
C SER A 271 -12.81 16.78 27.40
N THR A 272 -13.05 15.97 28.43
CA THR A 272 -14.40 15.55 28.83
C THR A 272 -15.25 16.73 29.31
N GLN A 273 -14.67 17.64 30.09
CA GLN A 273 -15.38 18.83 30.58
C GLN A 273 -15.78 19.78 29.44
N LEU A 274 -14.86 20.05 28.50
CA LEU A 274 -15.11 20.93 27.37
C LEU A 274 -16.16 20.36 26.41
N ALA A 275 -16.16 19.04 26.21
CA ALA A 275 -17.17 18.32 25.42
C ALA A 275 -18.57 18.46 26.04
N MET A 276 -18.72 18.21 27.35
CA MET A 276 -20.00 18.40 28.06
C MET A 276 -20.48 19.86 28.03
N ALA A 277 -19.55 20.82 27.97
CA ALA A 277 -19.87 22.25 27.90
C ALA A 277 -20.17 22.75 26.48
N LYS A 278 -20.09 21.89 25.45
CA LYS A 278 -20.19 22.26 24.04
C LYS A 278 -19.25 23.39 23.67
N SER A 279 -18.02 23.30 24.14
CA SER A 279 -17.03 24.36 23.95
C SER A 279 -16.68 24.49 22.47
N PRO A 280 -16.38 25.71 21.99
CA PRO A 280 -15.92 25.91 20.62
C PRO A 280 -14.53 25.28 20.44
N ALA A 281 -14.35 24.64 19.30
CA ALA A 281 -13.11 24.02 18.84
C ALA A 281 -12.86 24.42 17.38
N THR A 282 -11.62 24.35 16.92
CA THR A 282 -11.22 24.71 15.56
C THR A 282 -10.52 23.53 14.92
N VAL A 283 -11.02 23.06 13.79
CA VAL A 283 -10.31 22.10 12.92
C VAL A 283 -9.60 22.86 11.82
N ILE A 284 -8.41 22.38 11.44
CA ILE A 284 -7.46 23.06 10.57
C ILE A 284 -6.93 22.06 9.55
N GLY A 285 -6.89 22.41 8.27
CA GLY A 285 -6.43 21.50 7.22
C GLY A 285 -6.58 22.02 5.79
N TRP A 286 -6.32 21.13 4.83
CA TRP A 286 -6.40 21.35 3.39
C TRP A 286 -7.44 20.45 2.72
N GLY A 287 -8.44 20.00 3.49
CA GLY A 287 -9.51 19.17 2.98
C GLY A 287 -10.38 19.87 1.94
N ASN A 288 -11.14 19.04 1.22
CA ASN A 288 -12.13 19.46 0.24
C ASN A 288 -13.04 20.56 0.78
N VAL A 289 -13.32 21.57 -0.05
CA VAL A 289 -14.17 22.71 0.34
C VAL A 289 -15.62 22.56 -0.13
N ASN A 290 -16.03 21.39 -0.60
CA ASN A 290 -17.38 21.14 -1.08
C ASN A 290 -18.04 20.07 -0.20
N ALA A 291 -19.15 20.42 0.47
CA ALA A 291 -19.90 19.46 1.28
C ALA A 291 -20.78 18.54 0.43
N TYR A 292 -20.98 17.32 0.95
CA TYR A 292 -21.89 16.33 0.40
C TYR A 292 -22.40 15.40 1.51
N GLY A 293 -23.61 14.89 1.36
CA GLY A 293 -24.19 13.90 2.27
C GLY A 293 -23.99 12.46 1.82
N PRO A 294 -24.42 11.48 2.63
CA PRO A 294 -24.26 10.05 2.32
C PRO A 294 -24.97 9.56 1.04
N ASN A 295 -25.95 10.33 0.54
CA ASN A 295 -26.69 10.01 -0.69
C ASN A 295 -26.42 11.02 -1.83
N ASP A 296 -25.49 11.94 -1.62
CA ASP A 296 -25.08 12.90 -2.65
C ASP A 296 -23.92 12.29 -3.44
N GLU A 297 -23.85 12.57 -4.75
CA GLU A 297 -22.65 12.27 -5.55
C GLU A 297 -21.48 13.07 -5.00
N GLN A 298 -20.35 12.39 -4.77
CA GLN A 298 -19.14 13.06 -4.27
C GLN A 298 -18.68 14.10 -5.29
N PRO A 299 -18.47 15.35 -4.90
CA PRO A 299 -17.98 16.38 -5.81
C PRO A 299 -16.53 16.11 -6.23
N ASP A 300 -16.12 16.64 -7.38
CA ASP A 300 -14.73 16.67 -7.82
C ASP A 300 -13.80 17.22 -6.72
N ASN A 301 -12.53 16.79 -6.74
CA ASN A 301 -11.51 17.29 -5.82
C ASN A 301 -11.49 18.83 -5.82
N SER A 302 -11.67 19.40 -4.64
CA SER A 302 -11.76 20.83 -4.38
C SER A 302 -10.80 21.25 -3.25
N GLN A 303 -9.76 20.45 -2.99
CA GLN A 303 -8.73 20.75 -2.01
C GLN A 303 -8.06 22.11 -2.32
N PRO A 304 -7.98 23.00 -1.32
CA PRO A 304 -7.29 24.26 -1.47
C PRO A 304 -5.79 24.08 -1.22
N ASN A 305 -4.95 24.83 -1.94
CA ASN A 305 -3.53 24.88 -1.60
C ASN A 305 -3.29 25.61 -0.27
N GLN A 306 -4.09 26.63 0.02
CA GLN A 306 -3.95 27.44 1.23
C GLN A 306 -4.76 26.87 2.40
N LEU A 307 -4.09 26.80 3.54
CA LEU A 307 -4.62 26.23 4.78
C LEU A 307 -5.93 26.90 5.19
N ARG A 308 -6.88 26.07 5.63
CA ARG A 308 -8.20 26.48 6.07
C ARG A 308 -8.41 26.19 7.55
N GLN A 309 -9.39 26.88 8.13
CA GLN A 309 -9.83 26.65 9.50
C GLN A 309 -11.34 26.80 9.62
N VAL A 310 -11.95 25.99 10.48
CA VAL A 310 -13.38 26.11 10.80
C VAL A 310 -13.66 25.90 12.28
N GLU A 311 -14.46 26.79 12.86
CA GLU A 311 -14.97 26.64 14.22
C GLU A 311 -16.16 25.68 14.23
N LEU A 312 -16.07 24.67 15.11
CA LEU A 312 -17.07 23.67 15.43
C LEU A 312 -17.33 23.68 16.95
N TYR A 313 -18.29 22.89 17.39
CA TYR A 313 -18.67 22.75 18.79
C TYR A 313 -18.61 21.29 19.18
N LEU A 314 -17.96 21.03 20.32
CA LEU A 314 -17.78 19.67 20.82
C LEU A 314 -19.11 19.05 21.28
N LEU A 315 -19.18 17.73 21.22
CA LEU A 315 -20.27 16.93 21.75
C LEU A 315 -19.77 15.97 22.82
N SER A 316 -20.57 15.75 23.86
CA SER A 316 -20.37 14.58 24.72
C SER A 316 -20.59 13.28 23.91
N ASN A 317 -19.97 12.17 24.31
CA ASN A 317 -20.14 10.89 23.60
C ASN A 317 -21.61 10.46 23.58
N ASP A 318 -22.36 10.69 24.66
CA ASP A 318 -23.79 10.37 24.70
C ASP A 318 -24.56 11.18 23.66
N GLU A 319 -24.30 12.48 23.52
CA GLU A 319 -24.93 13.30 22.49
C GLU A 319 -24.54 12.84 21.09
N CYS A 320 -23.26 12.56 20.86
CA CYS A 320 -22.77 12.07 19.58
C CYS A 320 -23.41 10.73 19.20
N LYS A 321 -23.42 9.75 20.12
CA LYS A 321 -24.05 8.44 19.92
C LYS A 321 -25.53 8.57 19.60
N ASN A 322 -26.26 9.36 20.37
CA ASN A 322 -27.69 9.57 20.15
C ASN A 322 -27.96 10.21 18.78
N LYS A 323 -27.15 11.21 18.40
CA LYS A 323 -27.30 11.91 17.13
C LYS A 323 -26.98 11.00 15.94
N LEU A 324 -25.87 10.26 15.99
CA LEU A 324 -25.52 9.29 14.95
C LEU A 324 -26.56 8.16 14.85
N ALA A 325 -27.05 7.64 15.97
CA ALA A 325 -28.08 6.58 15.97
C ALA A 325 -29.37 7.08 15.31
N GLN A 326 -29.76 8.33 15.57
CA GLN A 326 -30.87 8.96 14.88
C GLN A 326 -30.59 9.10 13.38
N ALA A 327 -29.45 9.66 12.99
CA ALA A 327 -29.11 9.93 11.60
C ALA A 327 -29.00 8.64 10.77
N HIS A 328 -28.35 7.60 11.29
CA HIS A 328 -28.29 6.28 10.64
C HIS A 328 -29.67 5.61 10.59
N GLY A 329 -30.51 5.79 11.60
CA GLY A 329 -31.88 5.25 11.59
C GLY A 329 -32.75 5.88 10.51
N GLU A 330 -32.66 7.21 10.36
CA GLU A 330 -33.34 7.96 9.31
C GLU A 330 -32.81 7.58 7.92
N LEU A 331 -31.49 7.48 7.75
CA LEU A 331 -30.85 7.11 6.49
C LEU A 331 -31.24 5.70 6.01
N ASN A 332 -31.22 4.72 6.90
CA ASN A 332 -31.44 3.32 6.58
C ASN A 332 -32.90 2.86 6.76
N ASN A 333 -33.80 3.79 7.10
CA ASN A 333 -35.19 3.50 7.44
C ASN A 333 -35.33 2.33 8.45
N THR A 334 -34.50 2.37 9.50
CA THR A 334 -34.41 1.35 10.56
C THR A 334 -34.16 2.03 11.91
N THR A 335 -34.15 1.28 13.00
CA THR A 335 -33.84 1.83 14.33
C THR A 335 -32.42 1.40 14.73
N PHE A 336 -31.56 2.39 14.99
CA PHE A 336 -30.28 2.17 15.67
C PHE A 336 -30.37 2.62 17.13
N THR A 337 -29.72 1.88 18.03
CA THR A 337 -29.47 2.32 19.39
C THR A 337 -28.13 3.06 19.48
N PRO A 338 -27.93 3.93 20.49
CA PRO A 338 -26.67 4.63 20.72
C PRO A 338 -25.44 3.72 20.83
N ASP A 339 -25.61 2.47 21.24
CA ASP A 339 -24.50 1.51 21.36
C ASP A 339 -24.12 0.86 20.02
N GLN A 340 -24.94 1.01 18.97
CA GLN A 340 -24.72 0.41 17.66
C GLN A 340 -23.92 1.28 16.70
N VAL A 341 -23.57 2.52 17.09
CA VAL A 341 -22.86 3.48 16.21
C VAL A 341 -21.36 3.57 16.47
N GLY A 342 -20.80 2.69 17.30
CA GLY A 342 -19.35 2.51 17.42
C GLY A 342 -18.56 3.60 18.17
N ILE A 343 -19.19 4.66 18.68
CA ILE A 343 -18.47 5.72 19.40
C ILE A 343 -17.96 5.21 20.76
N THR A 344 -16.65 5.23 20.96
CA THR A 344 -15.97 4.82 22.20
C THR A 344 -15.45 6.02 23.00
N ASP A 345 -14.88 5.79 24.18
CA ASP A 345 -14.23 6.83 24.99
C ASP A 345 -12.91 7.33 24.39
N SER A 346 -12.37 6.61 23.41
CA SER A 346 -11.18 6.98 22.64
C SER A 346 -11.51 8.00 21.55
N MET A 347 -12.80 8.30 21.34
CA MET A 347 -13.31 9.22 20.32
C MET A 347 -13.94 10.47 20.95
N ILE A 348 -13.98 11.56 20.18
CA ILE A 348 -14.70 12.80 20.49
C ILE A 348 -15.34 13.33 19.21
N CYS A 349 -16.53 13.92 19.30
CA CYS A 349 -17.23 14.45 18.13
C CYS A 349 -17.35 15.96 18.19
N ALA A 350 -17.43 16.59 17.02
CA ALA A 350 -17.72 18.01 16.90
C ALA A 350 -18.71 18.26 15.75
N GLU A 351 -19.46 19.35 15.85
CA GLU A 351 -20.42 19.74 14.83
C GLU A 351 -20.51 21.26 14.68
N PHE A 352 -21.01 21.71 13.53
CA PHE A 352 -21.36 23.11 13.36
C PHE A 352 -22.83 23.37 13.68
N PHE A 353 -23.10 24.41 14.48
CA PHE A 353 -24.45 24.92 14.70
C PHE A 353 -24.79 26.01 13.68
N GLY A 354 -25.56 25.68 12.64
CA GLY A 354 -26.13 26.69 11.76
C GLY A 354 -26.79 26.13 10.49
N ASP A 355 -27.35 27.04 9.71
CA ASP A 355 -28.06 26.72 8.46
C ASP A 355 -27.12 26.40 7.28
N VAL A 356 -25.81 26.65 7.46
CA VAL A 356 -24.76 26.27 6.50
C VAL A 356 -24.04 25.03 6.98
N GLN A 357 -23.64 24.18 6.04
CA GLN A 357 -22.84 22.99 6.31
C GLN A 357 -21.39 23.43 6.55
N LYS A 358 -20.79 22.96 7.65
CA LYS A 358 -19.38 23.21 8.04
C LYS A 358 -18.89 22.02 8.86
N GLY A 359 -17.65 21.61 8.63
CA GLY A 359 -17.06 20.40 9.21
C GLY A 359 -15.69 20.14 8.59
N SER A 360 -15.07 19.06 9.01
CA SER A 360 -13.92 18.46 8.32
C SER A 360 -14.35 17.76 7.04
N CYS A 361 -13.42 17.60 6.11
CA CYS A 361 -13.65 16.93 4.83
C CYS A 361 -12.49 16.03 4.45
N GLN A 362 -12.64 15.28 3.37
CA GLN A 362 -11.59 14.46 2.78
C GLN A 362 -10.35 15.34 2.55
N GLY A 363 -9.24 14.93 3.14
CA GLY A 363 -7.99 15.69 3.16
C GLY A 363 -7.64 16.38 4.46
N ASP A 364 -8.59 16.51 5.38
CA ASP A 364 -8.31 16.99 6.74
C ASP A 364 -7.86 15.86 7.68
N SER A 365 -7.98 14.59 7.27
CA SER A 365 -7.61 13.40 8.05
C SER A 365 -6.23 13.51 8.70
N GLY A 366 -6.09 13.06 9.94
CA GLY A 366 -4.85 13.22 10.73
C GLY A 366 -4.57 14.64 11.19
N GLY A 367 -5.27 15.63 10.64
CA GLY A 367 -5.22 17.03 11.04
C GLY A 367 -5.76 17.27 12.45
N PRO A 368 -5.42 18.42 13.06
CA PRO A 368 -5.73 18.74 14.43
C PRO A 368 -7.15 19.32 14.61
N LEU A 369 -7.81 18.91 15.71
CA LEU A 369 -8.90 19.67 16.33
C LEU A 369 -8.36 20.35 17.60
N VAL A 370 -8.41 21.68 17.67
CA VAL A 370 -7.85 22.46 18.79
C VAL A 370 -8.90 23.29 19.52
N VAL A 371 -8.63 23.55 20.81
CA VAL A 371 -9.41 24.46 21.64
C VAL A 371 -8.52 25.56 22.19
N ASN A 372 -9.03 26.78 22.26
CA ASN A 372 -8.32 27.89 22.91
C ASN A 372 -8.68 27.91 24.40
N THR A 373 -7.75 27.50 25.26
CA THR A 373 -7.93 27.57 26.71
C THR A 373 -7.28 28.82 27.26
N ASN A 374 -7.44 29.07 28.57
CA ASN A 374 -6.71 30.14 29.26
C ASN A 374 -5.17 29.95 29.24
N GLN A 375 -4.68 28.83 28.70
CA GLN A 375 -3.26 28.48 28.57
C GLN A 375 -2.76 28.49 27.11
N GLY A 376 -3.61 28.94 26.17
CA GLY A 376 -3.36 28.96 24.73
C GLY A 376 -4.07 27.82 23.99
N TRP A 377 -3.73 27.67 22.71
CA TRP A 377 -4.27 26.60 21.87
C TRP A 377 -3.74 25.23 22.32
N GLN A 378 -4.66 24.29 22.51
CA GLN A 378 -4.36 22.90 22.85
C GLN A 378 -5.13 21.96 21.93
N GLN A 379 -4.49 20.88 21.49
CA GLN A 379 -5.11 19.87 20.66
C GLN A 379 -5.94 18.91 21.52
N ILE A 380 -7.22 18.78 21.15
CA ILE A 380 -8.20 17.92 21.81
C ILE A 380 -8.53 16.69 20.96
N GLY A 381 -8.38 16.79 19.63
CA GLY A 381 -8.72 15.72 18.70
C GLY A 381 -7.80 15.64 17.49
N ILE A 382 -7.92 14.53 16.76
CA ILE A 382 -7.29 14.24 15.47
C ILE A 382 -8.42 13.86 14.51
N VAL A 383 -8.52 14.49 13.35
CA VAL A 383 -9.56 14.19 12.34
C VAL A 383 -9.44 12.72 11.95
N SER A 384 -10.53 11.97 12.08
CA SER A 384 -10.57 10.52 11.84
C SER A 384 -11.55 10.19 10.71
N TYR A 385 -12.86 10.29 10.96
CA TYR A 385 -13.87 9.96 9.94
C TYR A 385 -15.16 10.79 10.07
N GLY A 386 -16.01 10.68 9.05
CA GLY A 386 -17.34 11.31 8.99
C GLY A 386 -18.22 10.61 7.95
N VAL A 387 -19.54 10.87 7.99
CA VAL A 387 -20.49 10.36 7.00
C VAL A 387 -20.85 11.47 6.02
N GLY A 388 -20.30 11.38 4.82
CA GLY A 388 -20.21 12.52 3.91
C GLY A 388 -19.24 13.57 4.46
N CYS A 389 -19.35 14.80 3.95
CA CYS A 389 -18.53 15.92 4.40
C CYS A 389 -19.43 17.04 4.91
N ALA A 390 -19.20 17.42 6.19
CA ALA A 390 -19.88 18.52 6.87
C ALA A 390 -21.41 18.47 6.84
N ASN A 391 -21.97 17.26 6.88
CA ASN A 391 -23.41 17.05 6.88
C ASN A 391 -24.02 17.42 8.24
N ALA A 392 -25.05 18.27 8.26
CA ALA A 392 -25.65 18.74 9.51
C ALA A 392 -26.24 17.62 10.41
N ALA A 393 -26.60 16.47 9.83
CA ALA A 393 -27.14 15.33 10.57
C ALA A 393 -26.04 14.44 11.18
N PHE A 394 -24.83 14.44 10.59
CA PHE A 394 -23.73 13.56 10.98
C PHE A 394 -22.58 14.38 11.55
N PRO A 395 -22.34 14.37 12.87
CA PRO A 395 -21.18 15.04 13.45
C PRO A 395 -19.88 14.39 12.97
N ASP A 396 -18.82 15.18 12.88
CA ASP A 396 -17.48 14.68 12.55
C ASP A 396 -16.88 13.98 13.77
N VAL A 397 -16.14 12.89 13.54
CA VAL A 397 -15.53 12.07 14.59
C VAL A 397 -14.01 12.21 14.56
N TYR A 398 -13.45 12.35 15.77
CA TYR A 398 -12.03 12.60 15.99
C TYR A 398 -11.49 11.61 17.03
N ALA A 399 -10.25 11.16 16.88
CA ALA A 399 -9.56 10.46 17.96
C ALA A 399 -9.28 11.44 19.11
N ARG A 400 -9.65 11.08 20.34
CA ARG A 400 -9.56 11.93 21.53
C ARG A 400 -8.15 11.93 22.09
N VAL A 401 -7.38 12.96 21.78
CA VAL A 401 -5.98 13.14 22.22
C VAL A 401 -5.80 12.91 23.73
N GLY A 402 -6.71 13.46 24.55
CA GLY A 402 -6.65 13.32 26.00
C GLY A 402 -6.63 11.87 26.49
N HIS A 403 -7.33 10.96 25.79
CA HIS A 403 -7.38 9.54 26.08
C HIS A 403 -6.01 8.86 25.91
N PHE A 404 -5.22 9.32 24.95
CA PHE A 404 -3.96 8.68 24.55
C PHE A 404 -2.71 9.34 25.16
N THR A 405 -2.86 10.31 26.07
CA THR A 405 -1.70 11.03 26.66
C THR A 405 -0.69 10.10 27.32
N GLU A 406 -1.13 9.01 27.96
CA GLU A 406 -0.24 7.99 28.50
C GLU A 406 0.53 7.27 27.40
N TRP A 407 -0.16 6.74 26.38
CA TRP A 407 0.48 6.09 25.22
C TRP A 407 1.50 7.00 24.53
N ILE A 408 1.16 8.28 24.32
CA ILE A 408 2.07 9.28 23.74
C ILE A 408 3.32 9.45 24.62
N ASN A 409 3.15 9.57 25.94
CA ASN A 409 4.29 9.73 26.85
C ASN A 409 5.17 8.46 26.92
N ASN A 410 4.56 7.28 26.88
CA ASN A 410 5.28 6.01 26.91
C ASN A 410 6.23 5.86 25.72
N ILE A 411 5.84 6.37 24.55
CA ILE A 411 6.69 6.36 23.35
C ILE A 411 7.68 7.52 23.38
N THR A 412 7.20 8.75 23.58
CA THR A 412 8.02 9.96 23.37
C THR A 412 9.04 10.21 24.48
N GLN A 413 8.81 9.67 25.69
CA GLN A 413 9.65 9.88 26.88
C GLN A 413 10.10 8.58 27.55
N GLY A 414 9.65 7.43 27.06
CA GLY A 414 9.83 6.13 27.69
C GLY A 414 10.60 5.12 26.84
N ILE A 415 10.29 3.85 27.05
CA ILE A 415 10.77 2.73 26.23
C ILE A 415 9.71 2.43 25.16
N ALA A 416 10.03 2.76 23.92
CA ALA A 416 9.19 2.54 22.76
C ALA A 416 9.57 1.25 22.03
N ILE A 417 8.58 0.43 21.68
CA ILE A 417 8.67 -0.70 20.75
C ILE A 417 7.80 -0.42 19.53
N GLU A 418 8.20 -0.94 18.37
CA GLU A 418 7.43 -0.84 17.12
C GLU A 418 6.00 -1.40 17.28
N ALA A 419 5.05 -0.75 16.59
CA ALA A 419 3.65 -0.72 17.01
C ALA A 419 2.88 -2.04 16.93
N SER A 420 3.20 -2.94 15.99
CA SER A 420 2.73 -4.33 15.93
C SER A 420 3.44 -5.04 14.77
N TYR A 421 3.43 -6.37 14.76
CA TYR A 421 3.92 -7.16 13.62
C TYR A 421 3.02 -8.37 13.37
N ASP A 422 2.46 -8.48 12.17
CA ASP A 422 1.69 -9.65 11.75
C ASP A 422 2.58 -10.61 10.95
N PHE A 423 2.80 -11.80 11.49
CA PHE A 423 3.35 -12.89 10.71
C PHE A 423 2.25 -13.34 9.75
N ALA A 424 2.48 -13.17 8.45
CA ALA A 424 1.57 -13.66 7.42
C ALA A 424 1.22 -15.15 7.61
N ILE A 425 0.20 -15.60 6.89
CA ILE A 425 -0.29 -16.98 6.97
C ILE A 425 0.87 -17.97 6.80
N THR A 426 1.08 -18.80 7.80
CA THR A 426 2.25 -19.67 7.91
C THR A 426 1.81 -21.14 7.91
N PRO A 427 2.37 -21.97 7.01
CA PRO A 427 2.13 -23.42 7.04
C PRO A 427 2.52 -24.06 8.37
N GLN A 428 1.72 -25.02 8.85
CA GLN A 428 2.01 -25.76 10.08
C GLN A 428 3.42 -26.39 10.04
N ASP A 429 4.09 -26.38 11.19
CA ASP A 429 5.46 -26.88 11.40
C ASP A 429 6.57 -26.07 10.70
N ARG A 430 6.25 -24.85 10.24
CA ARG A 430 7.25 -23.85 9.85
C ARG A 430 7.54 -22.90 11.01
N SER A 431 8.72 -22.28 10.95
CA SER A 431 9.13 -21.23 11.87
C SER A 431 9.47 -19.97 11.09
N GLN A 432 9.06 -18.82 11.61
CA GLN A 432 9.39 -17.50 11.09
C GLN A 432 10.07 -16.66 12.19
N ILE A 433 10.87 -15.70 11.76
CA ILE A 433 11.66 -14.84 12.64
C ILE A 433 11.55 -13.41 12.12
N THR A 434 11.35 -12.46 13.03
CA THR A 434 11.47 -11.02 12.74
C THR A 434 12.27 -10.33 13.84
N LEU A 435 12.78 -9.13 13.55
CA LEU A 435 13.45 -8.26 14.51
C LEU A 435 12.57 -7.04 14.76
N LEU A 436 12.31 -6.74 16.03
CA LEU A 436 11.62 -5.51 16.43
C LEU A 436 12.59 -4.55 17.10
N THR A 437 12.52 -3.28 16.73
CA THR A 437 13.33 -2.23 17.34
C THR A 437 12.73 -1.78 18.66
N VAL A 438 13.57 -1.68 19.69
CA VAL A 438 13.23 -1.09 20.99
C VAL A 438 14.11 0.13 21.21
N THR A 439 13.51 1.27 21.52
CA THR A 439 14.18 2.56 21.68
C THR A 439 13.93 3.13 23.06
N ASN A 440 14.99 3.58 23.73
CA ASN A 440 14.88 4.31 24.99
C ASN A 440 14.90 5.81 24.72
N ASN A 441 13.72 6.42 24.66
CA ASN A 441 13.56 7.87 24.50
C ASN A 441 13.70 8.64 25.82
N SER A 442 13.91 7.96 26.95
CA SER A 442 14.10 8.61 28.25
C SER A 442 15.51 9.19 28.44
N GLU A 443 15.70 9.95 29.52
CA GLU A 443 17.01 10.48 29.94
C GLU A 443 17.84 9.48 30.75
N PHE A 444 17.31 8.29 31.03
CA PHE A 444 17.91 7.33 31.94
C PHE A 444 18.21 6.00 31.27
N THR A 445 19.29 5.35 31.68
CA THR A 445 19.55 3.96 31.27
C THR A 445 18.57 3.04 31.99
N ALA A 446 17.94 2.12 31.24
CA ALA A 446 16.89 1.25 31.74
C ALA A 446 17.30 -0.23 31.69
N ASN A 447 17.00 -0.97 32.76
CA ASN A 447 17.06 -2.43 32.76
C ASN A 447 15.69 -2.95 32.31
N LEU A 448 15.63 -3.60 31.16
CA LEU A 448 14.38 -4.04 30.54
C LEU A 448 14.09 -5.51 30.84
N ARG A 449 12.81 -5.83 30.99
CA ARG A 449 12.27 -7.19 30.96
C ARG A 449 11.14 -7.23 29.95
N PHE A 450 11.05 -8.36 29.27
CA PHE A 450 10.08 -8.61 28.23
C PHE A 450 9.26 -9.83 28.60
N GLU A 451 7.94 -9.72 28.50
CA GLU A 451 7.02 -10.81 28.77
C GLU A 451 6.01 -10.93 27.62
N LEU A 452 5.67 -12.17 27.26
CA LEU A 452 4.58 -12.44 26.33
C LEU A 452 3.30 -12.66 27.13
N PHE A 453 2.25 -11.93 26.78
CA PHE A 453 0.94 -12.03 27.41
C PHE A 453 -0.11 -12.50 26.41
N SER A 454 -0.89 -13.51 26.80
CA SER A 454 -2.00 -14.05 26.01
C SER A 454 -3.17 -14.42 26.91
N ASP A 455 -4.39 -14.39 26.37
CA ASP A 455 -5.62 -14.63 27.13
C ASP A 455 -5.72 -16.04 27.75
N ASN A 456 -4.97 -17.01 27.20
CA ASN A 456 -5.02 -18.41 27.59
C ASN A 456 -3.72 -18.96 28.22
N PHE A 457 -2.76 -18.08 28.55
CA PHE A 457 -1.43 -18.45 29.09
C PHE A 457 -0.55 -19.34 28.17
N ASP A 458 -0.99 -19.60 26.94
CA ASP A 458 -0.19 -20.25 25.90
C ASP A 458 0.41 -19.16 25.00
N THR A 459 1.72 -19.20 24.75
CA THR A 459 2.35 -18.24 23.83
C THR A 459 2.11 -18.61 22.38
N HIS A 460 1.40 -19.70 22.10
CA HIS A 460 0.91 -20.07 20.77
C HIS A 460 2.02 -20.20 19.72
N GLY A 461 3.21 -20.65 20.15
CA GLY A 461 4.38 -20.78 19.30
C GLY A 461 5.29 -19.55 19.28
N PHE A 462 4.89 -18.44 19.90
CA PHE A 462 5.75 -17.26 20.02
C PHE A 462 6.81 -17.42 21.10
N SER A 463 8.02 -16.93 20.81
CA SER A 463 9.11 -16.80 21.77
C SER A 463 9.99 -15.59 21.45
N LEU A 464 10.66 -15.05 22.48
CA LEU A 464 11.50 -13.88 22.37
C LEU A 464 12.97 -14.22 22.70
N ASN A 465 13.89 -13.63 21.94
CA ASN A 465 15.28 -13.46 22.35
C ASN A 465 15.56 -11.96 22.53
N THR A 466 15.95 -11.58 23.75
CA THR A 466 16.07 -10.20 24.20
C THR A 466 17.42 -9.87 24.80
N ASP A 467 18.41 -10.76 24.65
CA ASP A 467 19.72 -10.66 25.30
C ASP A 467 20.41 -9.31 25.04
N ASP A 468 20.30 -8.81 23.81
CA ASP A 468 20.89 -7.54 23.36
C ASP A 468 20.09 -6.29 23.80
N CYS A 469 18.95 -6.46 24.46
CA CYS A 469 18.05 -5.39 24.88
C CYS A 469 17.84 -5.29 26.40
N THR A 470 18.45 -6.16 27.20
CA THR A 470 18.22 -6.21 28.66
C THR A 470 18.71 -4.95 29.41
N LEU A 471 19.70 -4.23 28.88
CA LEU A 471 20.18 -2.95 29.41
C LEU A 471 20.24 -1.94 28.25
N LEU A 472 19.32 -0.98 28.24
CA LEU A 472 19.21 -0.01 27.16
C LEU A 472 19.59 1.39 27.64
N THR A 473 20.69 1.92 27.09
CA THR A 473 21.19 3.26 27.41
C THR A 473 20.21 4.33 26.94
N ALA A 474 20.12 5.45 27.68
CA ALA A 474 19.32 6.60 27.29
C ALA A 474 19.60 7.01 25.83
N LYS A 475 18.54 7.32 25.07
CA LYS A 475 18.58 7.75 23.67
C LYS A 475 19.18 6.75 22.68
N HIS A 476 19.27 5.47 23.05
CA HIS A 476 19.75 4.40 22.17
C HIS A 476 18.63 3.41 21.85
N SER A 477 18.84 2.66 20.78
CA SER A 477 17.97 1.57 20.34
C SER A 477 18.71 0.24 20.37
N CYS A 478 17.96 -0.84 20.48
CA CYS A 478 18.42 -2.23 20.36
C CYS A 478 17.35 -3.02 19.56
N GLN A 479 17.64 -4.27 19.22
CA GLN A 479 16.70 -5.15 18.53
C GLN A 479 16.41 -6.39 19.38
N ILE A 480 15.13 -6.75 19.46
CA ILE A 480 14.70 -8.05 19.97
C ILE A 480 14.32 -8.95 18.82
N GLN A 481 14.57 -10.25 18.95
CA GLN A 481 14.15 -11.24 17.97
C GLN A 481 12.85 -11.91 18.44
N VAL A 482 11.83 -11.85 17.60
CA VAL A 482 10.57 -12.54 17.79
C VAL A 482 10.56 -13.78 16.88
N ASN A 483 10.33 -14.94 17.45
CA ASN A 483 10.19 -16.19 16.71
C ASN A 483 8.75 -16.68 16.80
N PHE A 484 8.20 -17.14 15.69
CA PHE A 484 6.92 -17.81 15.62
C PHE A 484 7.11 -19.25 15.12
N ASP A 485 6.80 -20.23 15.95
CA ASP A 485 6.72 -21.65 15.59
C ASP A 485 5.26 -22.04 15.33
N ALA A 486 4.88 -22.27 14.08
CA ALA A 486 3.51 -22.56 13.66
C ALA A 486 3.04 -24.00 14.02
N LYS A 487 3.05 -24.37 15.29
CA LYS A 487 2.67 -25.72 15.77
C LYS A 487 1.16 -25.86 15.95
N LEU A 488 0.50 -24.82 16.46
CA LEU A 488 -0.92 -24.80 16.77
C LEU A 488 -1.68 -24.01 15.69
N VAL A 489 -2.49 -24.73 14.91
CA VAL A 489 -3.33 -24.17 13.84
C VAL A 489 -4.35 -23.17 14.41
N GLY A 490 -4.53 -22.06 13.70
CA GLY A 490 -5.47 -20.99 14.06
C GLY A 490 -4.83 -19.61 14.00
N LYS A 491 -5.68 -18.57 14.10
CA LYS A 491 -5.25 -17.19 14.29
C LYS A 491 -4.83 -17.00 15.75
N GLN A 492 -3.72 -16.32 15.97
CA GLN A 492 -3.12 -16.06 17.28
C GLN A 492 -2.77 -14.57 17.35
N LYS A 493 -3.00 -13.94 18.49
CA LYS A 493 -2.53 -12.58 18.80
C LYS A 493 -1.99 -12.59 20.22
N VAL A 494 -0.75 -12.11 20.39
CA VAL A 494 -0.03 -12.08 21.67
C VAL A 494 0.55 -10.69 21.86
N ARG A 495 0.56 -10.23 23.11
CA ARG A 495 1.13 -8.92 23.47
C ARG A 495 2.55 -9.08 24.00
N ILE A 496 3.44 -8.19 23.60
CA ILE A 496 4.78 -8.04 24.19
C ILE A 496 4.70 -6.89 25.19
N ASP A 497 4.86 -7.21 26.47
CA ASP A 497 4.96 -6.23 27.55
C ASP A 497 6.42 -5.96 27.90
N ILE A 498 6.77 -4.67 28.00
CA ILE A 498 8.08 -4.22 28.47
C ILE A 498 7.90 -3.65 29.88
N THR A 499 8.75 -4.10 30.80
CA THR A 499 8.84 -3.53 32.15
C THR A 499 10.26 -3.11 32.46
N THR A 500 10.40 -2.09 33.32
CA THR A 500 11.69 -1.58 33.76
C THR A 500 11.96 -2.00 35.20
N VAL A 501 13.14 -2.56 35.47
CA VAL A 501 13.52 -2.99 36.82
C VAL A 501 14.07 -1.78 37.57
N ALA A 502 13.25 -1.21 38.47
CA ALA A 502 13.61 -0.19 39.47
C ALA A 502 13.64 1.29 39.05
N ALA A 503 13.05 1.67 37.90
CA ALA A 503 12.85 3.07 37.53
C ALA A 503 11.42 3.29 37.03
N ASP A 504 10.77 4.40 37.38
CA ASP A 504 9.43 4.79 36.88
C ASP A 504 9.51 5.31 35.43
N ILE A 505 10.27 4.62 34.56
CA ILE A 505 10.35 4.96 33.14
C ILE A 505 9.13 4.32 32.46
N PRO A 506 8.29 5.10 31.78
CA PRO A 506 7.11 4.58 31.13
C PRO A 506 7.50 3.65 29.97
N THR A 507 6.66 2.67 29.67
CA THR A 507 6.92 1.64 28.65
C THR A 507 5.75 1.50 27.71
N SER A 508 6.03 1.27 26.43
CA SER A 508 5.01 0.89 25.46
C SER A 508 4.90 -0.64 25.33
N GLN A 509 3.86 -1.07 24.63
CA GLN A 509 3.58 -2.46 24.31
C GLN A 509 3.46 -2.62 22.79
N SER A 510 3.58 -3.85 22.32
CA SER A 510 3.39 -4.23 20.91
C SER A 510 2.54 -5.48 20.83
N TYR A 511 1.77 -5.67 19.76
CA TYR A 511 1.12 -6.95 19.48
C TYR A 511 1.82 -7.66 18.33
N ILE A 512 1.94 -8.97 18.48
CA ILE A 512 2.37 -9.87 17.42
C ILE A 512 1.23 -10.83 17.11
N SER A 513 0.93 -11.01 15.84
CA SER A 513 -0.11 -11.93 15.39
C SER A 513 0.43 -12.89 14.35
N ALA A 514 -0.27 -14.01 14.18
CA ALA A 514 0.02 -14.98 13.13
C ALA A 514 -1.20 -15.85 12.85
N GLN A 515 -1.25 -16.46 11.67
CA GLN A 515 -2.17 -17.56 11.39
C GLN A 515 -1.42 -18.81 10.95
N ALA A 516 -1.43 -19.85 11.80
CA ALA A 516 -0.92 -21.15 11.41
C ALA A 516 -2.02 -21.95 10.68
N VAL A 517 -1.70 -22.55 9.54
CA VAL A 517 -2.65 -23.32 8.72
C VAL A 517 -2.20 -24.76 8.50
N ALA A 518 -3.11 -25.72 8.63
CA ALA A 518 -2.85 -27.13 8.36
C ALA A 518 -2.84 -27.41 6.85
N ALA A 519 -2.21 -28.52 6.46
CA ALA A 519 -2.28 -29.01 5.08
C ALA A 519 -3.73 -29.31 4.68
N ASN A 520 -4.12 -28.89 3.47
CA ASN A 520 -5.44 -29.07 2.92
C ASN A 520 -5.44 -30.20 1.86
N SER A 521 -5.87 -31.39 2.30
CA SER A 521 -5.89 -32.59 1.46
C SER A 521 -6.84 -32.50 0.27
N ASP A 522 -7.93 -31.74 0.40
CA ASP A 522 -8.95 -31.62 -0.63
C ASP A 522 -8.40 -30.83 -1.82
N ILE A 523 -7.80 -29.66 -1.55
CA ILE A 523 -7.10 -28.84 -2.54
C ILE A 523 -5.92 -29.62 -3.14
N GLU A 524 -5.15 -30.32 -2.30
CA GLU A 524 -4.01 -31.13 -2.77
C GLU A 524 -4.46 -32.18 -3.79
N SER A 525 -5.58 -32.86 -3.55
CA SER A 525 -6.13 -33.85 -4.49
C SER A 525 -6.58 -33.23 -5.82
N GLN A 526 -7.05 -31.98 -5.78
CA GLN A 526 -7.63 -31.28 -6.92
C GLN A 526 -6.57 -30.64 -7.83
N LEU A 527 -5.52 -30.06 -7.24
CA LEU A 527 -4.56 -29.21 -7.97
C LEU A 527 -3.18 -29.81 -8.16
N SER A 528 -2.77 -30.81 -7.38
CA SER A 528 -1.38 -31.28 -7.43
C SER A 528 -1.03 -32.06 -8.70
N ASN A 529 -2.01 -32.40 -9.53
CA ASN A 529 -1.81 -33.08 -10.81
C ASN A 529 -0.91 -34.33 -10.72
N GLY A 530 -0.98 -35.06 -9.59
CA GLY A 530 -0.18 -36.25 -9.31
C GLY A 530 1.21 -36.01 -8.72
N SER A 531 1.61 -34.76 -8.47
CA SER A 531 2.83 -34.43 -7.74
C SER A 531 2.73 -34.87 -6.28
N ALA A 532 3.69 -35.69 -5.83
CA ALA A 532 3.76 -36.12 -4.43
C ALA A 532 4.46 -35.10 -3.51
N ASP A 533 5.15 -34.13 -4.11
CA ASP A 533 5.99 -33.14 -3.42
C ASP A 533 5.23 -31.86 -3.07
N PHE A 534 4.05 -31.65 -3.66
CA PHE A 534 3.21 -30.49 -3.39
C PHE A 534 2.49 -30.64 -2.05
N ARG A 535 2.53 -29.57 -1.24
CA ARG A 535 1.69 -29.44 -0.05
C ARG A 535 0.93 -28.13 -0.11
N TRP A 536 -0.39 -28.24 0.03
CA TRP A 536 -1.31 -27.12 -0.07
C TRP A 536 -1.84 -26.71 1.29
N TYR A 537 -2.05 -25.41 1.47
CA TYR A 537 -2.57 -24.82 2.69
C TYR A 537 -3.56 -23.71 2.30
N SER A 538 -4.46 -23.37 3.20
CA SER A 538 -5.47 -22.35 2.94
C SER A 538 -5.85 -21.64 4.24
N GLY A 539 -5.96 -20.32 4.19
CA GLY A 539 -6.14 -19.45 5.35
C GLY A 539 -6.70 -18.08 4.99
N GLY A 540 -6.49 -17.11 5.88
CA GLY A 540 -7.12 -15.80 5.85
C GLY A 540 -8.33 -15.75 6.79
N ASP A 541 -9.17 -14.74 6.60
CA ASP A 541 -10.47 -14.60 7.26
C ASP A 541 -11.41 -15.72 6.86
N GLN A 542 -11.39 -16.09 5.58
CA GLN A 542 -12.03 -17.31 5.08
C GLN A 542 -11.07 -18.07 4.16
N PRO A 543 -10.92 -19.40 4.34
CA PRO A 543 -10.04 -20.20 3.50
C PRO A 543 -10.63 -20.38 2.09
N TRP A 544 -9.75 -20.52 1.10
CA TRP A 544 -10.07 -21.08 -0.20
C TRP A 544 -10.63 -22.50 -0.08
N GLN A 545 -11.54 -22.84 -1.00
CA GLN A 545 -12.28 -24.08 -1.03
C GLN A 545 -12.39 -24.64 -2.46
N LEU A 546 -12.80 -25.91 -2.59
CA LEU A 546 -13.05 -26.52 -3.89
C LEU A 546 -14.18 -25.81 -4.64
N ASP A 547 -14.01 -25.60 -5.94
CA ASP A 547 -15.13 -25.25 -6.81
C ASP A 547 -15.96 -26.50 -7.10
N ASN A 548 -17.27 -26.44 -6.85
CA ASN A 548 -18.18 -27.55 -7.11
C ASN A 548 -18.65 -27.62 -8.57
N THR A 549 -18.24 -26.67 -9.41
CA THR A 549 -18.70 -26.53 -10.80
C THR A 549 -17.64 -26.92 -11.84
N GLU A 550 -16.36 -26.80 -11.49
CA GLU A 550 -15.24 -27.19 -12.35
C GLU A 550 -14.03 -27.66 -11.50
N PRO A 551 -13.02 -28.32 -12.09
CA PRO A 551 -11.82 -28.80 -11.38
C PRO A 551 -10.87 -27.63 -11.00
N ALA A 552 -11.33 -26.77 -10.10
CA ALA A 552 -10.66 -25.56 -9.64
C ALA A 552 -10.85 -25.36 -8.13
N ILE A 553 -10.20 -24.34 -7.59
CA ILE A 553 -10.47 -23.82 -6.24
C ILE A 553 -10.85 -22.34 -6.33
N ILE A 554 -11.56 -21.87 -5.33
CA ILE A 554 -12.06 -20.50 -5.22
C ILE A 554 -11.77 -19.91 -3.85
N SER A 555 -11.62 -18.60 -3.77
CA SER A 555 -11.48 -17.88 -2.50
C SER A 555 -12.67 -18.10 -1.58
N GLY A 556 -12.45 -17.91 -0.28
CA GLY A 556 -13.53 -17.81 0.70
C GLY A 556 -14.36 -16.54 0.48
N ILE A 557 -15.59 -16.54 1.03
CA ILE A 557 -16.45 -15.35 1.00
C ILE A 557 -15.99 -14.39 2.09
N ILE A 558 -15.29 -13.33 1.70
CA ILE A 558 -14.70 -12.34 2.60
C ILE A 558 -15.46 -11.00 2.52
N GLY A 559 -15.45 -10.25 3.62
CA GLY A 559 -15.99 -8.88 3.69
C GLY A 559 -14.96 -7.81 3.30
N GLU A 560 -15.34 -6.55 3.52
CA GLU A 560 -14.44 -5.39 3.45
C GLU A 560 -13.23 -5.58 4.39
N ASP A 561 -12.04 -5.21 3.91
CA ASP A 561 -10.73 -5.31 4.60
C ASP A 561 -10.35 -6.72 5.08
N GLN A 562 -10.99 -7.74 4.50
CA GLN A 562 -10.68 -9.13 4.77
C GLN A 562 -9.85 -9.75 3.65
N GLN A 563 -9.24 -10.89 3.97
CA GLN A 563 -8.39 -11.61 3.03
C GLN A 563 -8.66 -13.12 3.01
N SER A 564 -8.35 -13.74 1.87
CA SER A 564 -8.43 -15.18 1.66
C SER A 564 -7.18 -15.63 0.92
N ALA A 565 -6.40 -16.55 1.48
CA ALA A 565 -5.15 -17.01 0.86
C ALA A 565 -5.10 -18.52 0.69
N VAL A 566 -4.43 -18.94 -0.39
CA VAL A 566 -4.02 -20.33 -0.62
C VAL A 566 -2.53 -20.37 -0.86
N LEU A 567 -1.86 -21.34 -0.24
CA LEU A 567 -0.41 -21.49 -0.28
C LEU A 567 -0.04 -22.87 -0.82
N LEU A 568 0.99 -22.92 -1.66
CA LEU A 568 1.64 -24.13 -2.14
C LEU A 568 3.10 -24.12 -1.68
N THR A 569 3.56 -25.23 -1.12
CA THR A 569 4.99 -25.45 -0.86
C THR A 569 5.49 -26.69 -1.58
N PHE A 570 6.71 -26.62 -2.10
CA PHE A 570 7.41 -27.73 -2.77
C PHE A 570 8.93 -27.49 -2.78
N SER A 571 9.70 -28.36 -3.43
CA SER A 571 11.15 -28.18 -3.58
C SER A 571 11.64 -28.58 -4.97
N GLY A 572 12.71 -27.92 -5.42
CA GLY A 572 13.41 -28.20 -6.67
C GLY A 572 13.42 -27.02 -7.64
N ALA A 573 14.42 -26.99 -8.52
CA ALA A 573 14.51 -26.01 -9.61
C ALA A 573 13.55 -26.37 -10.76
N GLY A 574 12.98 -25.37 -11.44
CA GLY A 574 12.09 -25.63 -12.58
C GLY A 574 11.19 -24.46 -12.99
N SER A 575 10.13 -24.77 -13.72
CA SER A 575 9.10 -23.80 -14.14
C SER A 575 7.75 -24.17 -13.53
N LEU A 576 7.06 -23.19 -12.95
CA LEU A 576 5.72 -23.34 -12.39
C LEU A 576 4.71 -22.64 -13.30
N SER A 577 3.61 -23.31 -13.64
CA SER A 577 2.51 -22.70 -14.39
C SER A 577 1.17 -22.98 -13.73
N PHE A 578 0.23 -22.07 -13.89
CA PHE A 578 -1.13 -22.17 -13.34
C PHE A 578 -2.08 -21.23 -14.10
N ASP A 579 -3.38 -21.46 -13.96
CA ASP A 579 -4.41 -20.55 -14.46
C ASP A 579 -5.12 -19.90 -13.27
N TRP A 580 -5.21 -18.58 -13.26
CA TRP A 580 -5.90 -17.80 -12.22
C TRP A 580 -6.91 -16.81 -12.81
N SER A 581 -7.89 -16.40 -12.01
CA SER A 581 -8.91 -15.41 -12.39
C SER A 581 -9.38 -14.64 -11.16
N VAL A 582 -9.86 -13.42 -11.36
CA VAL A 582 -10.52 -12.62 -10.34
C VAL A 582 -11.77 -11.97 -10.92
N PHE A 583 -12.82 -11.92 -10.12
CA PHE A 583 -14.05 -11.19 -10.40
C PHE A 583 -14.33 -10.30 -9.19
N SER A 584 -13.72 -9.13 -9.19
CA SER A 584 -13.91 -8.07 -8.19
C SER A 584 -14.41 -6.78 -8.85
N GLU A 585 -14.75 -5.80 -8.03
CA GLU A 585 -15.00 -4.42 -8.49
C GLU A 585 -13.72 -3.86 -9.14
N GLU A 586 -13.87 -3.09 -10.22
CA GLU A 586 -12.80 -2.26 -10.79
C GLU A 586 -12.89 -0.87 -10.18
N ASN A 587 -11.76 -0.23 -9.88
CA ASN A 587 -11.71 1.19 -9.53
C ASN A 587 -11.40 2.03 -10.78
N PRO A 588 -12.41 2.45 -11.58
CA PRO A 588 -12.17 3.21 -12.80
C PRO A 588 -11.65 4.62 -12.52
N ASP A 589 -11.87 5.14 -11.31
CA ASP A 589 -11.49 6.50 -10.92
C ASP A 589 -10.05 6.56 -10.38
N ALA A 590 -9.52 5.45 -9.84
CA ALA A 590 -8.13 5.27 -9.47
C ALA A 590 -7.66 3.84 -9.79
N ALA A 591 -7.20 3.63 -11.03
CA ALA A 591 -6.72 2.32 -11.49
C ALA A 591 -5.53 1.76 -10.69
N ASP A 592 -4.85 2.62 -9.94
CA ASP A 592 -3.70 2.29 -9.08
C ASP A 592 -4.13 1.90 -7.64
N GLU A 593 -5.43 2.06 -7.30
CA GLU A 593 -6.05 1.67 -6.02
C GLU A 593 -7.26 0.72 -6.27
N PRO A 594 -7.02 -0.52 -6.71
CA PRO A 594 -8.08 -1.46 -7.07
C PRO A 594 -8.90 -1.99 -5.89
N PHE A 595 -10.23 -2.08 -6.07
CA PHE A 595 -11.17 -2.51 -5.01
C PHE A 595 -11.01 -3.97 -4.53
N GLY A 596 -10.47 -4.84 -5.38
CA GLY A 596 -10.20 -6.22 -5.02
C GLY A 596 -9.02 -6.78 -5.79
N VAL A 597 -8.08 -7.38 -5.10
CA VAL A 597 -6.79 -7.78 -5.68
C VAL A 597 -6.51 -9.24 -5.39
N LEU A 598 -6.15 -9.98 -6.43
CA LEU A 598 -5.52 -11.28 -6.31
C LEU A 598 -4.01 -11.14 -6.58
N SER A 599 -3.22 -11.16 -5.52
CA SER A 599 -1.76 -11.08 -5.58
C SER A 599 -1.11 -12.46 -5.63
N LEU A 600 -0.08 -12.58 -6.47
CA LEU A 600 0.86 -13.70 -6.52
C LEU A 600 2.13 -13.33 -5.76
N ILE A 601 2.46 -14.10 -4.74
CA ILE A 601 3.65 -13.91 -3.91
C ILE A 601 4.49 -15.18 -3.97
N ILE A 602 5.79 -15.05 -4.26
CA ILE A 602 6.75 -16.15 -4.32
C ILE A 602 7.87 -15.85 -3.35
N ASP A 603 8.10 -16.76 -2.39
CA ASP A 603 9.18 -16.65 -1.41
C ASP A 603 9.22 -15.27 -0.74
N GLU A 604 8.04 -14.80 -0.28
CA GLU A 604 7.80 -13.51 0.40
C GLU A 604 7.85 -12.26 -0.51
N GLN A 605 8.12 -12.41 -1.81
CA GLN A 605 8.09 -11.30 -2.76
C GLN A 605 6.82 -11.33 -3.60
N GLN A 606 6.05 -10.24 -3.62
CA GLN A 606 4.95 -10.09 -4.58
C GLN A 606 5.52 -9.99 -6.00
N ILE A 607 5.03 -10.85 -6.89
CA ILE A 607 5.49 -10.97 -8.27
C ILE A 607 4.51 -10.34 -9.25
N ASN A 608 3.21 -10.50 -9.00
CA ASN A 608 2.18 -10.02 -9.91
C ASN A 608 0.85 -9.88 -9.16
N PHE A 609 -0.12 -9.16 -9.72
CA PHE A 609 -1.49 -9.13 -9.24
C PHE A 609 -2.48 -8.95 -10.38
N ILE A 610 -3.72 -9.37 -10.15
CA ILE A 610 -4.86 -9.06 -11.04
C ILE A 610 -6.02 -8.49 -10.22
N THR A 611 -6.84 -7.66 -10.85
CA THR A 611 -8.00 -6.99 -10.27
C THR A 611 -9.10 -6.82 -11.32
N GLY A 612 -10.34 -6.60 -10.88
CA GLY A 612 -11.50 -6.36 -11.74
C GLY A 612 -12.13 -7.64 -12.26
N GLU A 613 -12.61 -7.62 -13.51
CA GLU A 613 -13.21 -8.78 -14.17
C GLU A 613 -12.23 -9.48 -15.11
N VAL A 614 -11.27 -10.22 -14.53
CA VAL A 614 -10.27 -10.97 -15.29
C VAL A 614 -10.65 -12.45 -15.34
N ALA A 615 -11.09 -12.89 -16.52
CA ALA A 615 -11.27 -14.31 -16.83
C ALA A 615 -9.95 -15.09 -16.72
N TYR A 616 -10.02 -16.43 -16.68
CA TYR A 616 -8.83 -17.27 -16.50
C TYR A 616 -7.70 -16.91 -17.47
N THR A 617 -6.57 -16.48 -16.90
CA THR A 617 -5.31 -16.25 -17.60
C THR A 617 -4.27 -17.23 -17.12
N LYS A 618 -3.42 -17.70 -18.04
CA LYS A 618 -2.32 -18.60 -17.71
C LYS A 618 -1.10 -17.79 -17.32
N VAL A 619 -0.52 -18.11 -16.17
CA VAL A 619 0.77 -17.58 -15.71
C VAL A 619 1.81 -18.70 -15.80
N THR A 620 3.04 -18.33 -16.18
CA THR A 620 4.20 -19.23 -16.17
C THR A 620 5.37 -18.48 -15.56
N ILE A 621 5.95 -19.06 -14.51
CA ILE A 621 7.13 -18.60 -13.81
C ILE A 621 8.26 -19.55 -14.19
N ASP A 622 9.17 -19.06 -15.02
CA ASP A 622 10.33 -19.82 -15.45
C ASP A 622 11.50 -19.65 -14.46
N ASP A 623 12.45 -20.57 -14.51
CA ASP A 623 13.74 -20.50 -13.79
C ASP A 623 13.67 -20.34 -12.26
N LEU A 624 12.70 -20.99 -11.60
CA LEU A 624 12.76 -21.18 -10.15
C LEU A 624 14.05 -21.90 -9.77
N ALA A 625 14.80 -21.31 -8.85
CA ALA A 625 16.10 -21.81 -8.42
C ALA A 625 15.98 -23.13 -7.65
N GLU A 626 17.08 -23.87 -7.50
CA GLU A 626 17.06 -25.07 -6.65
C GLU A 626 16.85 -24.66 -5.19
N GLY A 627 15.76 -25.11 -4.57
CA GLY A 627 15.45 -24.74 -3.20
C GLY A 627 14.08 -25.22 -2.74
N LYS A 628 13.68 -24.74 -1.55
CA LYS A 628 12.31 -24.85 -1.06
C LYS A 628 11.57 -23.59 -1.48
N HIS A 629 10.38 -23.75 -2.05
CA HIS A 629 9.55 -22.63 -2.47
C HIS A 629 8.24 -22.59 -1.69
N GLN A 630 7.75 -21.36 -1.49
CA GLN A 630 6.40 -21.06 -1.06
C GLN A 630 5.76 -20.11 -2.07
N ILE A 631 4.62 -20.54 -2.63
CA ILE A 631 3.80 -19.75 -3.55
C ILE A 631 2.50 -19.42 -2.82
N THR A 632 2.15 -18.15 -2.75
CA THR A 632 0.91 -17.68 -2.13
C THR A 632 0.08 -16.94 -3.17
N TRP A 633 -1.20 -17.31 -3.26
CA TRP A 633 -2.21 -16.52 -3.93
C TRP A 633 -3.09 -15.88 -2.86
N LEU A 634 -3.03 -14.56 -2.77
CA LEU A 634 -3.70 -13.77 -1.74
C LEU A 634 -4.80 -12.94 -2.40
N TYR A 635 -6.05 -13.23 -2.06
CA TYR A 635 -7.19 -12.40 -2.45
C TYR A 635 -7.55 -11.46 -1.30
N GLN A 636 -7.52 -10.15 -1.57
CA GLN A 636 -7.85 -9.09 -0.62
C GLN A 636 -8.99 -8.24 -1.19
N LYS A 637 -9.94 -7.88 -0.35
CA LYS A 637 -10.99 -6.90 -0.67
C LYS A 637 -10.68 -5.60 0.07
N ASP A 638 -10.83 -4.46 -0.60
CA ASP A 638 -10.74 -3.16 0.06
C ASP A 638 -12.09 -2.73 0.69
N GLY A 639 -12.09 -1.56 1.34
CA GLY A 639 -13.25 -0.98 2.00
C GLY A 639 -14.31 -0.35 1.08
N GLY A 640 -14.23 -0.53 -0.25
CA GLY A 640 -15.08 0.15 -1.24
C GLY A 640 -16.25 -0.69 -1.76
N THR A 641 -17.48 -0.30 -1.39
CA THR A 641 -18.78 -0.73 -1.95
C THR A 641 -19.02 -2.25 -2.15
N ARG A 642 -20.22 -2.62 -2.63
CA ARG A 642 -20.69 -4.00 -2.79
C ARG A 642 -21.28 -4.21 -4.19
N GLU A 643 -20.42 -4.32 -5.18
CA GLU A 643 -20.74 -4.76 -6.54
C GLU A 643 -19.77 -5.90 -6.97
N GLY A 644 -20.04 -6.63 -8.05
CA GLY A 644 -19.23 -7.80 -8.43
C GLY A 644 -19.52 -9.11 -7.67
N GLN A 645 -18.79 -10.19 -7.98
CA GLN A 645 -18.95 -11.52 -7.35
C GLN A 645 -18.00 -11.75 -6.17
N ASP A 646 -17.01 -10.87 -5.98
CA ASP A 646 -15.95 -10.93 -4.97
C ASP A 646 -15.27 -12.30 -4.89
N LYS A 647 -14.78 -12.80 -6.03
CA LYS A 647 -14.27 -14.17 -6.15
C LYS A 647 -12.96 -14.24 -6.93
N ALA A 648 -11.94 -14.83 -6.31
CA ALA A 648 -10.75 -15.31 -6.97
C ALA A 648 -10.82 -16.83 -7.23
N SER A 649 -10.19 -17.31 -8.30
CA SER A 649 -10.14 -18.75 -8.63
C SER A 649 -8.79 -19.17 -9.18
N LEU A 650 -8.40 -20.43 -8.94
CA LEU A 650 -7.12 -21.03 -9.34
C LEU A 650 -7.32 -22.46 -9.87
N LYS A 651 -6.64 -22.82 -10.96
CA LYS A 651 -6.61 -24.19 -11.51
C LYS A 651 -5.33 -24.49 -12.30
N ASN A 652 -5.22 -25.74 -12.76
CA ASN A 652 -4.16 -26.21 -13.68
C ASN A 652 -2.72 -25.94 -13.19
N VAL A 653 -2.47 -26.10 -11.89
CA VAL A 653 -1.15 -25.86 -11.29
C VAL A 653 -0.19 -27.00 -11.63
N ILE A 654 0.91 -26.68 -12.32
CA ILE A 654 1.87 -27.65 -12.85
C ILE A 654 3.29 -27.13 -12.63
N PHE A 655 4.12 -27.94 -11.97
CA PHE A 655 5.57 -27.71 -11.88
C PHE A 655 6.32 -28.66 -12.81
N THR A 656 7.25 -28.10 -13.58
CA THR A 656 8.12 -28.81 -14.52
C THR A 656 9.57 -28.68 -14.02
N PRO A 657 10.16 -29.74 -13.43
CA PRO A 657 11.52 -29.68 -12.92
C PRO A 657 12.54 -29.37 -14.02
N LEU A 658 13.56 -28.58 -13.69
CA LEU A 658 14.70 -28.33 -14.57
C LEU A 658 15.49 -29.64 -14.72
N ILE A 659 15.64 -30.13 -15.95
CA ILE A 659 16.39 -31.37 -16.19
C ILE A 659 17.88 -31.07 -16.03
N THR A 660 18.44 -31.28 -14.84
CA THR A 660 19.89 -31.39 -14.70
C THR A 660 20.34 -32.70 -15.37
N PRO A 661 21.29 -32.67 -16.31
CA PRO A 661 21.90 -33.90 -16.82
C PRO A 661 22.46 -34.68 -15.62
N PRO A 662 22.29 -36.01 -15.57
CA PRO A 662 22.91 -36.79 -14.50
C PRO A 662 24.41 -36.49 -14.51
N ALA A 663 24.97 -36.18 -13.34
CA ALA A 663 26.41 -36.06 -13.16
C ALA A 663 27.04 -37.30 -13.79
N GLY A 664 27.79 -37.10 -14.88
CA GLY A 664 28.35 -38.18 -15.66
C GLY A 664 29.08 -39.15 -14.74
N GLU A 665 28.74 -40.43 -14.82
CA GLU A 665 29.51 -41.47 -14.17
C GLU A 665 31.00 -41.25 -14.50
N PRO A 666 31.91 -41.34 -13.51
CA PRO A 666 33.33 -41.23 -13.80
C PRO A 666 33.68 -42.32 -14.82
N ILE A 667 34.19 -41.89 -15.97
CA ILE A 667 34.67 -42.75 -17.04
C ILE A 667 35.63 -43.76 -16.40
N SER A 668 35.21 -45.02 -16.34
CA SER A 668 36.08 -46.12 -15.96
C SER A 668 37.18 -46.21 -17.01
N ALA A 669 38.43 -46.08 -16.55
CA ALA A 669 39.60 -46.24 -17.40
C ALA A 669 39.60 -47.62 -18.08
N PRO A 670 40.09 -47.74 -19.32
CA PRO A 670 40.10 -49.01 -20.02
C PRO A 670 40.95 -50.04 -19.27
N SER A 671 40.43 -51.27 -19.17
CA SER A 671 41.17 -52.40 -18.62
C SER A 671 42.43 -52.68 -19.44
N GLU A 672 43.59 -52.54 -18.80
CA GLU A 672 44.86 -53.01 -19.35
C GLU A 672 44.81 -54.54 -19.54
N GLN A 673 44.84 -54.97 -20.79
CA GLN A 673 45.23 -56.33 -21.14
C GLN A 673 46.74 -56.49 -20.89
N ILE A 674 47.08 -57.21 -19.83
CA ILE A 674 48.43 -57.72 -19.62
C ILE A 674 48.64 -58.89 -20.59
N THR A 675 49.43 -58.68 -21.65
CA THR A 675 50.19 -59.77 -22.28
C THR A 675 51.67 -59.40 -22.39
N ASN A 676 52.50 -60.27 -21.80
CA ASN A 676 53.95 -60.17 -21.71
C ASN A 676 54.65 -60.20 -23.08
N LYS A 677 55.62 -59.30 -23.31
CA LYS A 677 56.96 -59.63 -23.86
C LYS A 677 57.96 -58.45 -23.78
N SER A 678 58.98 -58.66 -22.95
CA SER A 678 60.41 -58.29 -23.01
C SER A 678 60.88 -57.17 -23.98
N SER A 679 61.49 -56.08 -23.46
CA SER A 679 62.95 -55.86 -23.25
C SER A 679 63.17 -54.37 -22.89
N GLY A 680 63.73 -54.00 -21.72
CA GLY A 680 65.14 -53.62 -21.57
C GLY A 680 65.35 -52.19 -21.01
N GLY A 681 66.08 -52.06 -19.88
CA GLY A 681 66.82 -50.87 -19.42
C GLY A 681 66.06 -49.79 -18.63
N ALA A 682 66.21 -49.69 -17.29
CA ALA A 682 67.15 -48.80 -16.55
C ALA A 682 66.67 -47.32 -16.53
N SER A 683 66.51 -46.57 -15.42
CA SER A 683 67.11 -46.53 -14.08
C SER A 683 66.34 -45.50 -13.19
N TYR A 684 66.34 -45.69 -11.85
CA TYR A 684 66.53 -44.72 -10.74
C TYR A 684 65.95 -43.27 -10.85
N PHE A 685 65.41 -42.56 -9.85
CA PHE A 685 65.15 -42.67 -8.40
C PHE A 685 64.67 -41.26 -7.95
N ILE A 686 64.22 -41.11 -6.69
CA ILE A 686 64.04 -39.85 -5.90
C ILE A 686 62.66 -39.16 -6.06
N LEU A 687 61.83 -38.77 -5.07
CA LEU A 687 61.71 -38.79 -3.60
C LEU A 687 61.26 -37.36 -3.15
N CYS A 688 60.08 -37.31 -2.51
CA CYS A 688 59.77 -36.58 -1.27
C CYS A 688 59.28 -35.11 -1.18
N LEU A 689 58.30 -35.00 -0.26
CA LEU A 689 58.08 -34.04 0.85
C LEU A 689 57.44 -32.65 0.59
N LEU A 690 56.14 -32.55 0.94
CA LEU A 690 55.56 -31.91 2.16
C LEU A 690 55.79 -30.41 2.49
N VAL A 691 54.67 -29.81 2.90
CA VAL A 691 54.44 -28.91 4.08
C VAL A 691 54.34 -27.38 3.88
N MET A 692 53.13 -26.90 4.22
CA MET A 692 52.68 -25.68 4.92
C MET A 692 53.34 -24.31 4.66
N LEU A 693 52.51 -23.25 4.56
CA LEU A 693 52.27 -22.29 5.66
C LEU A 693 51.30 -21.17 5.29
N THR A 694 50.70 -20.67 6.36
CA THR A 694 49.62 -19.71 6.62
C THR A 694 49.91 -18.22 6.34
N LEU A 695 48.79 -17.47 6.23
CA LEU A 695 48.53 -16.09 6.71
C LEU A 695 49.19 -14.87 6.02
N LYS A 696 48.37 -13.94 5.51
CA LYS A 696 48.29 -12.53 6.01
C LYS A 696 47.17 -11.67 5.37
N ARG A 697 46.44 -10.98 6.26
CA ARG A 697 45.64 -9.73 6.08
C ARG A 697 46.40 -8.64 5.29
N ARG A 698 45.72 -7.79 4.51
CA ARG A 698 45.23 -6.42 4.87
C ARG A 698 44.89 -5.57 3.62
N GLN A 699 43.75 -4.87 3.68
CA GLN A 699 43.41 -3.51 3.19
C GLN A 699 43.65 -3.15 1.71
N VAL A 700 42.74 -2.46 1.01
CA VAL A 700 41.96 -1.27 1.40
C VAL A 700 40.47 -1.47 1.18
#